data_AF-M5CDG6-F1
#
_entry.id   AF-M5CDG6-F1
#
_cell.length_a   1.000
_cell.length_b   1.000
_cell.length_c   1.000
_cell.angle_alpha   90.00
_cell.angle_beta   90.00
_cell.angle_gamma   90.00
#
_symmetry.space_group_name_H-M   'P 1'
#
loop_
_entity.id
_entity.type
_entity.pdbx_description
1 polymer ?
#
loop_
_entity_poly.entity_id
_entity_poly.type
_entity_poly.pdbx_seq_one_letter_code
_entity_poly.pdbx_strand_id
1 'polypeptide(L)'
;MVTATSLSELRSFWTKYSSFSDLPADELDKFQKEYDSLSKLMSGRAKRGINYDASRSAANSWREAAKPVNEQYAHYWEHGSTFTTSKELKKVTKLNPTFCYSSLGDHFDIDLNTFPRGYHFAPAFTPLVSDPAGPATNSAMAKAKQQFKAGLSAFQASRTENSITLRFFVGDALALCRALDQYAKSRNTDTQEFTSPWRATTIDLGEHAASSPPAPLSFDIIDFASLGSELGLFNALVVGQPLLKKQPASQAVLYTELPMESRTSIYLFHERICHSIATPGLLIGLVPRPYVSLFTSISNTHELTMPRTNPFYMERIAWVDPASGDSHSYDQSNQMVLQVEFRGLMQLIFGLYDTFYSYERLNVDDIAQVLEQEPASIEIFSAIHYTREFVISLLAHTRNRLCLTSEGGWDRLTDFLLQVIPQHTKTSSIDLVHEMGVQCLLHRLPYEKVEAELGEDVARAEVFKDWTEPPARLVCVVLIVPNDKLGDIRKEREGPSPRLICNINDENSGKPTRSTFEAVQAAWGKCVSLEGSDGTYVIEESLSGFQDDSTSDLILSFWANAEKLTPSGLSVSLGLLPTPMAQYDYRKQLGKDLTLFSASITDKNHVLILKDRPTSSSQSQKALRFNVPDPIADNGKLCLISIKGSRDDGSQIREMKARIGVESESDKAALAKGIKGKPKQIGPCTLQVEFRQTQYTFSFPYPILGSLTVIEAHADSHEIIVRYALHLFRHLT
;
A
#
# COMPACT_ATOMS: atom_id res chain seq x y z
N MET A 1 -15.93 7.31 -16.81
CA MET A 1 -14.85 6.32 -16.61
C MET A 1 -13.60 7.04 -16.14
N VAL A 2 -12.59 6.32 -15.64
CA VAL A 2 -11.29 6.93 -15.31
C VAL A 2 -10.33 6.88 -16.51
N THR A 3 -10.28 5.75 -17.23
CA THR A 3 -9.42 5.56 -18.42
C THR A 3 -10.17 4.85 -19.56
N ALA A 4 -9.69 5.01 -20.79
CA ALA A 4 -10.20 4.27 -21.96
C ALA A 4 -9.90 2.76 -21.87
N THR A 5 -8.72 2.40 -21.34
CA THR A 5 -8.31 1.00 -21.11
C THR A 5 -9.29 0.28 -20.20
N SER A 6 -9.75 0.91 -19.11
CA SER A 6 -10.76 0.31 -18.22
C SER A 6 -12.07 0.02 -18.94
N LEU A 7 -12.48 0.84 -19.91
CA LEU A 7 -13.68 0.58 -20.71
C LEU A 7 -13.49 -0.63 -21.63
N SER A 8 -12.31 -0.75 -22.25
CA SER A 8 -11.95 -1.89 -23.09
C SER A 8 -11.99 -3.19 -22.30
N GLU A 9 -11.39 -3.21 -21.11
CA GLU A 9 -11.38 -4.41 -20.24
C GLU A 9 -12.78 -4.79 -19.75
N LEU A 10 -13.58 -3.82 -19.28
CA LEU A 10 -14.97 -4.09 -18.90
C LEU A 10 -15.79 -4.64 -20.07
N ARG A 11 -15.63 -4.07 -21.27
CA ARG A 11 -16.29 -4.56 -22.48
C ARG A 11 -15.87 -5.99 -22.82
N SER A 12 -14.60 -6.35 -22.64
CA SER A 12 -14.11 -7.71 -22.85
C SER A 12 -14.82 -8.71 -21.95
N PHE A 13 -14.88 -8.45 -20.63
CA PHE A 13 -15.59 -9.32 -19.69
C PHE A 13 -17.09 -9.39 -19.97
N TRP A 14 -17.75 -8.26 -20.25
CA TRP A 14 -19.17 -8.28 -20.60
C TRP A 14 -19.46 -9.07 -21.87
N THR A 15 -18.55 -9.04 -22.85
CA THR A 15 -18.65 -9.86 -24.06
C THR A 15 -18.58 -11.35 -23.70
N LYS A 16 -17.62 -11.76 -22.86
CA LYS A 16 -17.52 -13.13 -22.34
C LYS A 16 -18.78 -13.56 -21.58
N TYR A 17 -19.34 -12.69 -20.74
CA TYR A 17 -20.58 -12.99 -20.03
C TYR A 17 -21.77 -13.16 -20.96
N SER A 18 -21.88 -12.32 -21.99
CA SER A 18 -22.99 -12.36 -22.94
C SER A 18 -22.96 -13.59 -23.86
N SER A 19 -21.76 -14.09 -24.18
CA SER A 19 -21.54 -15.25 -25.05
C SER A 19 -21.44 -16.57 -24.28
N PHE A 20 -21.53 -16.55 -22.95
CA PHE A 20 -21.37 -17.75 -22.11
C PHE A 20 -22.33 -18.89 -22.45
N SER A 21 -23.55 -18.57 -22.92
CA SER A 21 -24.52 -19.59 -23.34
C SER A 21 -24.12 -20.35 -24.59
N ASP A 22 -23.19 -19.80 -25.37
CA ASP A 22 -22.79 -20.29 -26.68
C ASP A 22 -21.44 -21.03 -26.62
N LEU A 23 -20.90 -21.21 -25.41
CA LEU A 23 -19.63 -21.91 -25.19
C LEU A 23 -19.70 -23.38 -25.64
N PRO A 24 -18.57 -23.93 -26.13
CA PRO A 24 -18.43 -25.36 -26.37
C PRO A 24 -18.75 -26.20 -25.13
N ALA A 25 -19.27 -27.41 -25.35
CA ALA A 25 -19.72 -28.28 -24.27
C ALA A 25 -18.56 -28.73 -23.35
N ASP A 26 -17.36 -28.86 -23.88
CA ASP A 26 -16.13 -29.20 -23.15
C ASP A 26 -15.67 -28.07 -22.22
N GLU A 27 -15.77 -26.80 -22.65
CA GLU A 27 -15.47 -25.65 -21.78
C GLU A 27 -16.51 -25.51 -20.65
N LEU A 28 -17.79 -25.70 -20.96
CA LEU A 28 -18.85 -25.71 -19.94
C LEU A 28 -18.65 -26.84 -18.92
N ASP A 29 -18.25 -28.03 -19.39
CA ASP A 29 -17.94 -29.18 -18.52
C ASP A 29 -16.71 -28.90 -17.63
N LYS A 30 -15.69 -28.20 -18.15
CA LYS A 30 -14.54 -27.71 -17.35
C LYS A 30 -15.02 -26.82 -16.20
N PHE A 31 -15.79 -25.77 -16.49
CA PHE A 31 -16.30 -24.87 -15.46
C PHE A 31 -17.20 -25.58 -14.45
N GLN A 32 -18.03 -26.51 -14.91
CA GLN A 32 -18.91 -27.29 -14.03
C GLN A 32 -18.11 -28.15 -13.05
N LYS A 33 -17.03 -28.81 -13.51
CA LYS A 33 -16.14 -29.59 -12.65
C LYS A 33 -15.42 -28.75 -11.60
N GLU A 34 -14.95 -27.57 -12.00
CA GLU A 34 -14.32 -26.61 -11.07
C GLU A 34 -15.32 -26.13 -10.01
N TYR A 35 -16.54 -25.77 -10.42
CA TYR A 35 -17.64 -25.45 -9.51
C TYR A 35 -17.97 -26.61 -8.55
N ASP A 36 -18.17 -27.83 -9.05
CA ASP A 36 -18.54 -28.98 -8.23
C ASP A 36 -17.48 -29.27 -7.16
N SER A 37 -16.19 -29.12 -7.51
CA SER A 37 -15.07 -29.26 -6.59
C SER A 37 -15.12 -28.21 -5.47
N LEU A 38 -15.24 -26.93 -5.83
CA LEU A 38 -15.28 -25.83 -4.85
C LEU A 38 -16.56 -25.90 -3.99
N SER A 39 -17.70 -26.17 -4.61
CA SER A 39 -19.00 -26.36 -3.94
C SER A 39 -18.90 -27.45 -2.86
N LYS A 40 -18.36 -28.62 -3.20
CA LYS A 40 -18.18 -29.73 -2.26
C LYS A 40 -17.24 -29.36 -1.11
N LEU A 41 -16.15 -28.67 -1.40
CA LEU A 41 -15.20 -28.21 -0.39
C LEU A 41 -15.86 -27.24 0.60
N MET A 42 -16.50 -26.19 0.08
CA MET A 42 -17.04 -25.10 0.89
C MET A 42 -18.29 -25.51 1.66
N SER A 43 -19.23 -26.20 1.02
CA SER A 43 -20.41 -26.75 1.70
C SER A 43 -20.01 -27.80 2.74
N GLY A 44 -19.01 -28.64 2.45
CA GLY A 44 -18.47 -29.62 3.38
C GLY A 44 -17.78 -28.99 4.59
N ARG A 45 -17.09 -27.85 4.44
CA ARG A 45 -16.56 -27.07 5.57
C ARG A 45 -17.71 -26.48 6.41
N ALA A 46 -18.68 -25.85 5.76
CA ALA A 46 -19.83 -25.23 6.42
C ALA A 46 -20.76 -26.23 7.14
N LYS A 47 -20.83 -27.50 6.70
CA LYS A 47 -21.62 -28.56 7.36
C LYS A 47 -20.89 -29.18 8.56
N ARG A 48 -19.55 -29.09 8.62
CA ARG A 48 -18.73 -29.65 9.71
C ARG A 48 -18.50 -28.68 10.87
N GLY A 49 -18.65 -27.39 10.64
CA GLY A 49 -18.45 -26.34 11.65
C GLY A 49 -19.33 -25.12 11.39
N ILE A 50 -19.19 -24.09 12.22
CA ILE A 50 -19.91 -22.82 12.05
C ILE A 50 -18.94 -21.79 11.48
N ASN A 51 -19.28 -21.21 10.33
CA ASN A 51 -18.62 -20.02 9.82
C ASN A 51 -19.17 -18.78 10.55
N TYR A 52 -18.46 -18.33 11.59
CA TYR A 52 -18.87 -17.17 12.38
C TYR A 52 -18.79 -15.85 11.60
N ASP A 53 -17.85 -15.74 10.65
CA ASP A 53 -17.68 -14.54 9.82
C ASP A 53 -18.90 -14.27 8.93
N ALA A 54 -19.59 -15.33 8.50
CA ALA A 54 -20.82 -15.21 7.72
C ALA A 54 -21.93 -14.48 8.48
N SER A 55 -21.93 -14.53 9.82
CA SER A 55 -22.97 -13.95 10.68
C SER A 55 -22.58 -12.61 11.31
N ARG A 56 -21.41 -12.07 10.96
CA ARG A 56 -20.84 -10.86 11.56
C ARG A 56 -21.80 -9.66 11.51
N SER A 57 -22.50 -9.49 10.38
CA SER A 57 -23.46 -8.38 10.20
C SER A 57 -24.76 -8.51 11.03
N ALA A 58 -24.92 -9.58 11.81
CA ALA A 58 -25.96 -9.71 12.82
C ALA A 58 -25.65 -8.96 14.13
N ALA A 59 -24.42 -8.45 14.29
CA ALA A 59 -23.99 -7.63 15.42
C ALA A 59 -24.37 -8.25 16.78
N ASN A 60 -25.16 -7.57 17.61
CA ASN A 60 -25.53 -8.06 18.94
C ASN A 60 -26.37 -9.35 18.93
N SER A 61 -27.01 -9.67 17.80
CA SER A 61 -27.88 -10.85 17.63
C SER A 61 -27.14 -12.02 16.96
N TRP A 62 -25.81 -11.97 16.96
CA TRP A 62 -24.97 -12.96 16.28
C TRP A 62 -25.13 -14.37 16.84
N ARG A 63 -25.44 -14.55 18.14
CA ARG A 63 -25.65 -15.88 18.75
C ARG A 63 -26.84 -16.59 18.13
N GLU A 64 -27.93 -15.85 17.98
CA GLU A 64 -29.16 -16.28 17.34
C GLU A 64 -28.96 -16.48 15.83
N ALA A 65 -28.10 -15.67 15.21
CA ALA A 65 -27.82 -15.72 13.78
C ALA A 65 -26.83 -16.81 13.36
N ALA A 66 -25.90 -17.23 14.24
CA ALA A 66 -24.76 -18.08 13.91
C ALA A 66 -25.16 -19.33 13.13
N LYS A 67 -26.06 -20.13 13.70
CA LYS A 67 -26.54 -21.37 13.07
C LYS A 67 -27.40 -21.11 11.81
N PRO A 68 -28.48 -20.32 11.84
CA PRO A 68 -29.34 -20.16 10.66
C PRO A 68 -28.64 -19.48 9.48
N VAL A 69 -27.71 -18.55 9.72
CA VAL A 69 -26.92 -17.95 8.64
C VAL A 69 -25.88 -18.94 8.11
N ASN A 70 -25.25 -19.76 8.96
CA ASN A 70 -24.35 -20.81 8.50
C ASN A 70 -25.07 -21.87 7.65
N GLU A 71 -26.30 -22.22 7.98
CA GLU A 71 -27.14 -23.09 7.15
C GLU A 71 -27.42 -22.46 5.77
N GLN A 72 -27.69 -21.15 5.73
CA GLN A 72 -27.84 -20.40 4.47
C GLN A 72 -26.54 -20.31 3.68
N TYR A 73 -25.40 -20.20 4.36
CA TYR A 73 -24.06 -20.21 3.77
C TYR A 73 -23.74 -21.58 3.16
N ALA A 74 -23.98 -22.68 3.89
CA ALA A 74 -23.82 -24.03 3.37
C ALA A 74 -24.72 -24.27 2.14
N HIS A 75 -25.99 -23.82 2.22
CA HIS A 75 -26.95 -23.90 1.13
C HIS A 75 -26.50 -23.14 -0.12
N TYR A 76 -25.96 -21.92 0.07
CA TYR A 76 -25.43 -21.10 -1.01
C TYR A 76 -24.31 -21.83 -1.77
N TRP A 77 -23.34 -22.39 -1.06
CA TRP A 77 -22.25 -23.13 -1.69
C TRP A 77 -22.70 -24.44 -2.34
N GLU A 78 -23.66 -25.14 -1.74
CA GLU A 78 -24.18 -26.41 -2.28
C GLU A 78 -24.99 -26.22 -3.57
N HIS A 79 -25.71 -25.11 -3.72
CA HIS A 79 -26.61 -24.88 -4.87
C HIS A 79 -26.17 -23.75 -5.79
N GLY A 80 -25.11 -23.00 -5.45
CA GLY A 80 -24.67 -21.81 -6.16
C GLY A 80 -25.70 -20.67 -6.13
N SER A 81 -26.64 -20.67 -5.19
CA SER A 81 -27.79 -19.75 -5.18
C SER A 81 -28.33 -19.45 -3.78
N THR A 82 -28.99 -18.30 -3.63
CA THR A 82 -29.70 -17.89 -2.41
C THR A 82 -31.20 -18.22 -2.45
N PHE A 83 -31.66 -18.99 -3.44
CA PHE A 83 -33.05 -19.46 -3.49
C PHE A 83 -33.27 -20.60 -2.52
N THR A 84 -34.36 -20.54 -1.75
CA THR A 84 -34.65 -21.52 -0.69
C THR A 84 -35.83 -22.43 -1.03
N THR A 85 -36.60 -22.14 -2.08
CA THR A 85 -37.75 -22.96 -2.45
C THR A 85 -37.38 -24.00 -3.53
N SER A 86 -37.89 -25.22 -3.41
CA SER A 86 -37.62 -26.28 -4.40
C SER A 86 -38.07 -25.89 -5.81
N LYS A 87 -39.12 -25.05 -5.94
CA LYS A 87 -39.60 -24.54 -7.22
C LYS A 87 -38.59 -23.60 -7.88
N GLU A 88 -37.91 -22.75 -7.11
CA GLU A 88 -36.88 -21.85 -7.62
C GLU A 88 -35.57 -22.58 -7.88
N LEU A 89 -35.18 -23.52 -7.02
CA LEU A 89 -33.97 -24.32 -7.20
C LEU A 89 -34.01 -25.14 -8.49
N LYS A 90 -35.17 -25.70 -8.86
CA LYS A 90 -35.35 -26.38 -10.15
C LYS A 90 -35.10 -25.49 -11.37
N LYS A 91 -35.10 -24.16 -11.22
CA LYS A 91 -34.78 -23.22 -12.30
C LYS A 91 -33.29 -22.88 -12.36
N VAL A 92 -32.53 -23.17 -11.31
CA VAL A 92 -31.07 -22.97 -11.26
C VAL A 92 -30.42 -24.11 -12.04
N THR A 93 -30.30 -23.94 -13.35
CA THR A 93 -29.79 -24.95 -14.29
C THR A 93 -28.54 -24.47 -15.03
N LYS A 94 -28.11 -23.24 -14.78
CA LYS A 94 -27.00 -22.59 -15.47
C LYS A 94 -26.02 -22.03 -14.46
N LEU A 95 -24.73 -22.17 -14.76
CA LEU A 95 -23.67 -21.49 -14.03
C LEU A 95 -23.79 -19.97 -14.20
N ASN A 96 -23.33 -19.24 -13.19
CA ASN A 96 -23.23 -17.79 -13.28
C ASN A 96 -21.95 -17.43 -14.06
N PRO A 97 -22.04 -16.80 -15.25
CA PRO A 97 -20.87 -16.47 -16.05
C PRO A 97 -19.91 -15.52 -15.34
N THR A 98 -20.37 -14.69 -14.40
CA THR A 98 -19.49 -13.76 -13.68
C THR A 98 -18.53 -14.43 -12.71
N PHE A 99 -18.62 -15.76 -12.56
CA PHE A 99 -17.74 -16.56 -11.70
C PHE A 99 -16.67 -17.32 -12.49
N CYS A 100 -16.70 -17.26 -13.81
CA CYS A 100 -15.87 -18.10 -14.69
C CYS A 100 -14.70 -17.33 -15.34
N TYR A 101 -14.60 -16.02 -15.08
CA TYR A 101 -13.66 -15.14 -15.78
C TYR A 101 -13.05 -14.13 -14.82
N SER A 102 -11.72 -14.01 -14.83
CA SER A 102 -10.96 -13.00 -14.10
C SER A 102 -9.78 -12.49 -14.94
N SER A 103 -9.01 -11.54 -14.41
CA SER A 103 -7.76 -11.11 -15.04
C SER A 103 -6.66 -12.18 -15.04
N LEU A 104 -6.81 -13.23 -14.22
CA LEU A 104 -5.86 -14.34 -14.14
C LEU A 104 -6.19 -15.48 -15.11
N GLY A 105 -7.40 -15.50 -15.68
CA GLY A 105 -7.79 -16.47 -16.71
C GLY A 105 -9.25 -16.87 -16.65
N ASP A 106 -9.57 -17.88 -17.46
CA ASP A 106 -10.93 -18.39 -17.67
C ASP A 106 -11.10 -19.66 -16.85
N HIS A 107 -11.41 -19.47 -15.56
CA HIS A 107 -11.60 -20.50 -14.54
C HIS A 107 -12.75 -20.15 -13.58
N PHE A 108 -13.39 -21.17 -13.03
CA PHE A 108 -14.31 -21.02 -11.90
C PHE A 108 -13.51 -20.83 -10.61
N ASP A 109 -13.11 -19.59 -10.35
CA ASP A 109 -12.38 -19.20 -9.15
C ASP A 109 -13.05 -17.95 -8.57
N ILE A 110 -13.70 -18.13 -7.43
CA ILE A 110 -14.48 -17.07 -6.79
C ILE A 110 -13.99 -16.80 -5.39
N ASP A 111 -13.90 -15.51 -5.08
CA ASP A 111 -13.63 -15.05 -3.74
C ASP A 111 -14.66 -15.64 -2.76
N LEU A 112 -14.17 -16.16 -1.63
CA LEU A 112 -14.99 -16.87 -0.64
C LEU A 112 -16.01 -15.96 0.06
N ASN A 113 -15.91 -14.65 -0.16
CA ASN A 113 -16.78 -13.62 0.40
C ASN A 113 -17.94 -13.25 -0.53
N THR A 114 -18.15 -14.00 -1.62
CA THR A 114 -19.30 -13.86 -2.54
C THR A 114 -20.66 -14.18 -1.92
N PHE A 115 -20.70 -14.84 -0.76
CA PHE A 115 -21.92 -14.95 0.04
C PHE A 115 -22.39 -13.53 0.47
N PRO A 116 -23.70 -13.18 0.44
CA PRO A 116 -24.21 -11.81 0.67
C PRO A 116 -24.08 -11.25 2.11
N ARG A 117 -22.95 -11.46 2.79
CA ARG A 117 -22.67 -11.00 4.15
C ARG A 117 -22.48 -9.49 4.29
N GLY A 118 -22.39 -8.76 3.17
CA GLY A 118 -22.32 -7.29 3.15
C GLY A 118 -23.62 -6.57 3.54
N TYR A 119 -24.75 -7.28 3.61
CA TYR A 119 -26.02 -6.72 4.09
C TYR A 119 -26.16 -6.86 5.61
N HIS A 120 -26.95 -5.99 6.23
CA HIS A 120 -27.18 -6.01 7.67
C HIS A 120 -28.12 -7.15 8.06
N PHE A 121 -27.63 -8.19 8.74
CA PHE A 121 -28.47 -9.31 9.18
C PHE A 121 -29.18 -9.06 10.51
N ALA A 122 -28.72 -8.09 11.32
CA ALA A 122 -29.30 -7.80 12.63
C ALA A 122 -30.84 -7.60 12.60
N PRO A 123 -31.42 -6.88 11.63
CA PRO A 123 -32.88 -6.70 11.54
C PRO A 123 -33.68 -7.98 11.27
N ALA A 124 -33.04 -9.09 10.87
CA ALA A 124 -33.69 -10.39 10.74
C ALA A 124 -33.87 -11.11 12.09
N PHE A 125 -33.08 -10.73 13.10
CA PHE A 125 -33.09 -11.36 14.43
C PHE A 125 -33.56 -10.39 15.52
N THR A 126 -33.55 -9.10 15.22
CA THR A 126 -34.05 -8.03 16.09
C THR A 126 -34.92 -7.10 15.25
N PRO A 127 -36.22 -7.43 15.09
CA PRO A 127 -37.13 -6.67 14.25
C PRO A 127 -37.15 -5.19 14.66
N LEU A 128 -36.99 -4.30 13.68
CA LEU A 128 -37.08 -2.86 13.89
C LEU A 128 -38.55 -2.43 13.93
N VAL A 129 -38.85 -1.44 14.77
CA VAL A 129 -40.19 -0.82 14.85
C VAL A 129 -40.57 -0.19 13.51
N SER A 130 -39.60 0.43 12.84
CA SER A 130 -39.72 0.96 11.49
C SER A 130 -38.49 0.52 10.70
N ASP A 131 -38.69 -0.33 9.69
CA ASP A 131 -37.63 -0.82 8.84
C ASP A 131 -37.80 -0.25 7.41
N PRO A 132 -36.90 0.62 6.94
CA PRO A 132 -36.99 1.20 5.61
C PRO A 132 -36.73 0.17 4.50
N ALA A 133 -36.11 -0.97 4.79
CA ALA A 133 -35.80 -2.00 3.80
C ALA A 133 -37.01 -2.89 3.48
N GLY A 134 -37.92 -3.09 4.44
CA GLY A 134 -39.10 -3.92 4.24
C GLY A 134 -39.61 -4.59 5.53
N PRO A 135 -40.64 -5.44 5.42
CA PRO A 135 -41.31 -6.03 6.59
C PRO A 135 -40.38 -6.92 7.42
N ALA A 136 -40.77 -7.12 8.69
CA ALA A 136 -40.08 -8.04 9.59
C ALA A 136 -39.99 -9.46 8.99
N THR A 137 -38.86 -10.12 9.22
CA THR A 137 -38.56 -11.48 8.75
C THR A 137 -37.56 -12.11 9.71
N ASN A 138 -37.54 -13.44 9.80
CA ASN A 138 -36.59 -14.23 10.58
C ASN A 138 -35.46 -14.84 9.73
N SER A 139 -35.37 -14.45 8.46
CA SER A 139 -34.36 -14.95 7.52
C SER A 139 -33.40 -13.83 7.12
N ALA A 140 -32.11 -14.02 7.41
CA ALA A 140 -31.05 -13.11 7.01
C ALA A 140 -31.03 -12.88 5.49
N MET A 141 -31.12 -13.94 4.68
CA MET A 141 -31.20 -13.78 3.21
C MET A 141 -32.47 -13.07 2.73
N ALA A 142 -33.62 -13.30 3.36
CA ALA A 142 -34.83 -12.55 3.01
C ALA A 142 -34.64 -11.05 3.31
N LYS A 143 -34.02 -10.72 4.44
CA LYS A 143 -33.70 -9.34 4.84
C LYS A 143 -32.64 -8.71 3.93
N ALA A 144 -31.64 -9.47 3.48
CA ALA A 144 -30.66 -9.03 2.50
C ALA A 144 -31.32 -8.68 1.15
N LYS A 145 -32.23 -9.52 0.65
CA LYS A 145 -32.99 -9.25 -0.58
C LYS A 145 -33.88 -8.01 -0.45
N GLN A 146 -34.49 -7.79 0.71
CA GLN A 146 -35.24 -6.55 1.01
C GLN A 146 -34.33 -5.31 0.95
N GLN A 147 -33.17 -5.35 1.62
CA GLN A 147 -32.18 -4.26 1.58
C GLN A 147 -31.66 -4.00 0.17
N PHE A 148 -31.32 -5.05 -0.60
CA PHE A 148 -30.90 -4.90 -1.98
C PHE A 148 -31.97 -4.21 -2.83
N LYS A 149 -33.23 -4.63 -2.72
CA LYS A 149 -34.34 -4.00 -3.42
C LYS A 149 -34.50 -2.52 -3.04
N ALA A 150 -34.45 -2.20 -1.74
CA ALA A 150 -34.54 -0.82 -1.27
C ALA A 150 -33.37 0.03 -1.78
N GLY A 151 -32.15 -0.51 -1.75
CA GLY A 151 -30.95 0.13 -2.28
C GLY A 151 -31.02 0.38 -3.78
N LEU A 152 -31.54 -0.57 -4.57
CA LEU A 152 -31.76 -0.37 -6.01
C LEU A 152 -32.78 0.76 -6.27
N SER A 153 -33.89 0.80 -5.53
CA SER A 153 -34.87 1.88 -5.66
C SER A 153 -34.25 3.26 -5.35
N ALA A 154 -33.46 3.34 -4.27
CA ALA A 154 -32.76 4.57 -3.91
C ALA A 154 -31.74 4.98 -4.98
N PHE A 155 -30.95 4.03 -5.47
CA PHE A 155 -29.97 4.27 -6.54
C PHE A 155 -30.64 4.77 -7.83
N GLN A 156 -31.79 4.18 -8.21
CA GLN A 156 -32.58 4.62 -9.36
C GLN A 156 -33.12 6.04 -9.17
N ALA A 157 -33.61 6.38 -7.98
CA ALA A 157 -34.05 7.74 -7.67
C ALA A 157 -32.89 8.74 -7.79
N SER A 158 -31.74 8.47 -7.16
CA SER A 158 -30.55 9.32 -7.24
C SER A 158 -30.01 9.46 -8.68
N ARG A 159 -30.08 8.39 -9.49
CA ARG A 159 -29.73 8.45 -10.91
C ARG A 159 -30.69 9.32 -11.71
N THR A 160 -31.99 9.23 -11.42
CA THR A 160 -33.01 10.09 -12.07
C THR A 160 -32.79 11.57 -11.73
N GLU A 161 -32.34 11.85 -10.52
CA GLU A 161 -31.99 13.20 -10.04
C GLU A 161 -30.59 13.67 -10.46
N ASN A 162 -29.80 12.85 -11.14
CA ASN A 162 -28.39 13.11 -11.47
C ASN A 162 -27.51 13.47 -10.26
N SER A 163 -27.83 12.96 -9.06
CA SER A 163 -27.10 13.28 -7.82
C SER A 163 -25.88 12.39 -7.56
N ILE A 164 -25.66 11.36 -8.39
CA ILE A 164 -24.53 10.42 -8.27
C ILE A 164 -23.77 10.33 -9.59
N THR A 165 -22.45 10.49 -9.54
CA THR A 165 -21.53 10.22 -10.65
C THR A 165 -20.64 9.03 -10.30
N LEU A 166 -20.66 7.98 -11.13
CA LEU A 166 -19.81 6.80 -10.97
C LEU A 166 -18.63 6.86 -11.94
N ARG A 167 -17.41 6.67 -11.43
CA ARG A 167 -16.19 6.57 -12.23
C ARG A 167 -15.49 5.26 -11.88
N PHE A 168 -15.37 4.37 -12.86
CA PHE A 168 -14.72 3.08 -12.69
C PHE A 168 -13.30 3.10 -13.23
N PHE A 169 -12.44 2.36 -12.54
CA PHE A 169 -11.07 2.04 -12.93
C PHE A 169 -10.88 0.54 -12.76
N VAL A 170 -10.13 -0.07 -13.68
CA VAL A 170 -9.67 -1.46 -13.61
C VAL A 170 -8.16 -1.42 -13.62
N GLY A 171 -7.54 -1.94 -12.56
CA GLY A 171 -6.10 -1.91 -12.34
C GLY A 171 -5.72 -1.90 -10.86
N ASP A 172 -4.45 -1.62 -10.58
CA ASP A 172 -3.85 -1.54 -9.25
C ASP A 172 -4.23 -0.25 -8.52
N ALA A 173 -4.68 -0.40 -7.26
CA ALA A 173 -5.15 0.71 -6.46
C ALA A 173 -4.03 1.68 -6.06
N LEU A 174 -2.82 1.18 -5.76
CA LEU A 174 -1.69 2.03 -5.37
C LEU A 174 -1.18 2.86 -6.56
N ALA A 175 -1.10 2.24 -7.75
CA ALA A 175 -0.74 2.89 -9.00
C ALA A 175 -1.76 3.97 -9.38
N LEU A 176 -3.07 3.69 -9.24
CA LEU A 176 -4.10 4.70 -9.43
C LEU A 176 -3.92 5.88 -8.46
N CYS A 177 -3.66 5.61 -7.18
CA CYS A 177 -3.44 6.68 -6.21
C CYS A 177 -2.25 7.57 -6.58
N ARG A 178 -1.12 6.98 -7.00
CA ARG A 178 0.05 7.72 -7.50
C ARG A 178 -0.27 8.52 -8.75
N ALA A 179 -0.98 7.93 -9.71
CA ALA A 179 -1.40 8.59 -10.94
C ALA A 179 -2.30 9.81 -10.66
N LEU A 180 -3.28 9.68 -9.76
CA LEU A 180 -4.16 10.77 -9.34
C LEU A 180 -3.39 11.90 -8.64
N ASP A 181 -2.42 11.57 -7.77
CA ASP A 181 -1.59 12.57 -7.08
C ASP A 181 -0.69 13.32 -8.07
N GLN A 182 -0.05 12.61 -9.00
CA GLN A 182 0.75 13.21 -10.07
C GLN A 182 -0.10 14.14 -10.95
N TYR A 183 -1.30 13.73 -11.34
CA TYR A 183 -2.23 14.56 -12.10
C TYR A 183 -2.72 15.78 -11.30
N ALA A 184 -3.01 15.62 -10.01
CA ALA A 184 -3.41 16.72 -9.14
C ALA A 184 -2.32 17.80 -9.05
N LYS A 185 -1.03 17.41 -9.06
CA LYS A 185 0.12 18.31 -9.01
C LYS A 185 0.50 18.91 -10.36
N SER A 186 0.49 18.13 -11.43
CA SER A 186 1.07 18.52 -12.74
C SER A 186 0.04 18.89 -13.80
N ARG A 187 -1.21 18.43 -13.67
CA ARG A 187 -2.24 18.44 -14.72
C ARG A 187 -1.90 17.63 -15.97
N ASN A 188 -0.83 16.85 -15.95
CA ASN A 188 -0.49 15.94 -17.04
C ASN A 188 -1.32 14.66 -16.95
N THR A 189 -2.05 14.34 -18.02
CA THR A 189 -2.90 13.13 -18.08
C THR A 189 -2.10 11.86 -18.32
N ASP A 190 -0.94 11.96 -19.00
CA ASP A 190 0.02 10.87 -19.10
C ASP A 190 0.83 10.80 -17.80
N THR A 191 0.43 9.87 -16.94
CA THR A 191 1.06 9.68 -15.62
C THR A 191 2.27 8.75 -15.69
N GLN A 192 2.43 8.00 -16.78
CA GLN A 192 3.44 6.94 -16.92
C GLN A 192 3.40 5.86 -15.82
N GLU A 193 2.40 5.84 -14.93
CA GLU A 193 2.20 4.76 -13.96
C GLU A 193 1.56 3.56 -14.66
N PHE A 194 2.03 2.35 -14.40
CA PHE A 194 1.45 1.14 -15.01
C PHE A 194 0.08 0.83 -14.42
N THR A 195 -0.84 0.32 -15.24
CA THR A 195 -2.22 0.06 -14.82
C THR A 195 -2.31 -1.02 -13.77
N SER A 196 -1.46 -2.04 -13.83
CA SER A 196 -1.40 -3.16 -12.87
C SER A 196 -0.09 -3.93 -13.00
N PRO A 197 0.25 -4.79 -12.04
CA PRO A 197 1.29 -5.79 -12.22
C PRO A 197 1.05 -6.61 -13.50
N TRP A 198 2.12 -7.06 -14.16
CA TRP A 198 2.06 -7.91 -15.36
C TRP A 198 1.50 -7.23 -16.62
N ARG A 199 1.38 -5.89 -16.62
CA ARG A 199 0.95 -5.09 -17.77
C ARG A 199 2.01 -4.04 -18.11
N ALA A 200 2.16 -3.75 -19.40
CA ALA A 200 2.99 -2.66 -19.93
C ALA A 200 2.18 -1.38 -20.20
N THR A 201 0.86 -1.45 -20.07
CA THR A 201 -0.07 -0.34 -20.29
C THR A 201 -0.01 0.64 -19.14
N THR A 202 0.04 1.93 -19.47
CA THR A 202 0.08 3.02 -18.49
C THR A 202 -1.30 3.63 -18.25
N ILE A 203 -1.44 4.32 -17.13
CA ILE A 203 -2.66 5.03 -16.72
C ILE A 203 -2.66 6.40 -17.40
N ASP A 204 -3.46 6.53 -18.46
CA ASP A 204 -3.83 7.84 -19.01
C ASP A 204 -5.13 8.33 -18.39
N LEU A 205 -5.08 9.54 -17.83
CA LEU A 205 -6.20 10.21 -17.17
C LEU A 205 -6.95 11.18 -18.10
N GLY A 206 -6.83 11.05 -19.42
CA GLY A 206 -7.52 11.91 -20.39
C GLY A 206 -9.04 11.90 -20.23
N GLU A 207 -9.62 10.71 -20.10
CA GLU A 207 -11.06 10.51 -19.83
C GLU A 207 -11.49 11.10 -18.47
N HIS A 208 -10.63 10.97 -17.46
CA HIS A 208 -10.86 11.56 -16.15
C HIS A 208 -10.86 13.10 -16.21
N ALA A 209 -9.88 13.68 -16.91
CA ALA A 209 -9.75 15.11 -17.12
C ALA A 209 -10.91 15.71 -17.93
N ALA A 210 -11.40 14.99 -18.95
CA ALA A 210 -12.52 15.39 -19.78
C ALA A 210 -13.91 15.11 -19.16
N SER A 211 -13.97 14.53 -17.96
CA SER A 211 -15.24 14.10 -17.38
C SER A 211 -16.16 15.27 -16.98
N SER A 212 -17.48 15.02 -17.07
CA SER A 212 -18.53 15.95 -16.63
C SER A 212 -19.44 15.26 -15.61
N PRO A 213 -19.59 15.80 -14.38
CA PRO A 213 -18.88 16.97 -13.84
C PRO A 213 -17.36 16.72 -13.77
N PRO A 214 -16.53 17.79 -13.66
CA PRO A 214 -15.09 17.66 -13.52
C PRO A 214 -14.71 16.68 -12.40
N ALA A 215 -13.71 15.84 -12.66
CA ALA A 215 -13.30 14.86 -11.67
C ALA A 215 -12.60 15.54 -10.48
N PRO A 216 -12.84 15.05 -9.25
CA PRO A 216 -12.18 15.57 -8.07
C PRO A 216 -10.69 15.23 -8.08
N LEU A 217 -9.90 16.14 -7.51
CA LEU A 217 -8.44 16.01 -7.37
C LEU A 217 -8.03 15.63 -5.95
N SER A 218 -8.97 15.72 -5.02
CA SER A 218 -8.82 15.44 -3.62
C SER A 218 -10.16 14.95 -3.07
N PHE A 219 -10.13 14.08 -2.07
CA PHE A 219 -11.28 13.32 -1.61
C PHE A 219 -11.54 13.58 -0.12
N ASP A 220 -12.82 13.61 0.27
CA ASP A 220 -13.24 13.64 1.67
C ASP A 220 -13.11 12.24 2.30
N ILE A 221 -13.41 11.20 1.54
CA ILE A 221 -13.39 9.81 2.00
C ILE A 221 -12.63 8.98 0.99
N ILE A 222 -11.63 8.25 1.46
CA ILE A 222 -10.97 7.18 0.73
C ILE A 222 -11.22 5.89 1.52
N ASP A 223 -11.72 4.85 0.88
CA ASP A 223 -11.95 3.57 1.54
C ASP A 223 -11.15 2.49 0.81
N PHE A 224 -10.09 2.01 1.45
CA PHE A 224 -9.32 0.87 0.96
C PHE A 224 -9.98 -0.47 1.29
N ALA A 225 -11.02 -0.50 2.13
CA ALA A 225 -11.64 -1.73 2.61
C ALA A 225 -10.57 -2.77 3.05
N SER A 226 -10.70 -4.04 2.65
CA SER A 226 -9.72 -5.09 2.92
C SER A 226 -8.41 -4.95 2.13
N LEU A 227 -8.39 -4.17 1.04
CA LEU A 227 -7.18 -3.98 0.22
C LEU A 227 -6.02 -3.40 1.02
N GLY A 228 -6.30 -2.63 2.07
CA GLY A 228 -5.26 -2.11 2.96
C GLY A 228 -4.45 -3.23 3.64
N SER A 229 -5.05 -4.38 3.89
CA SER A 229 -4.35 -5.56 4.41
C SER A 229 -3.59 -6.32 3.32
N GLU A 230 -4.16 -6.41 2.12
CA GLU A 230 -3.59 -7.15 0.97
C GLU A 230 -2.43 -6.40 0.30
N LEU A 231 -2.49 -5.08 0.27
CA LEU A 231 -1.49 -4.20 -0.36
C LEU A 231 -0.45 -3.68 0.63
N GLY A 232 -0.63 -3.96 1.93
CA GLY A 232 0.18 -3.42 3.02
C GLY A 232 -0.33 -2.07 3.53
N LEU A 233 -0.55 -1.98 4.85
CA LEU A 233 -1.15 -0.82 5.50
C LEU A 233 -0.40 0.48 5.15
N PHE A 234 0.92 0.50 5.30
CA PHE A 234 1.68 1.73 5.06
C PHE A 234 1.75 2.11 3.58
N ASN A 235 1.71 1.14 2.66
CA ASN A 235 1.63 1.44 1.23
C ASN A 235 0.35 2.22 0.93
N ALA A 236 -0.80 1.75 1.44
CA ALA A 236 -2.09 2.41 1.29
C ALA A 236 -2.11 3.81 1.91
N LEU A 237 -1.56 3.97 3.13
CA LEU A 237 -1.51 5.27 3.80
C LEU A 237 -0.61 6.28 3.08
N VAL A 238 0.58 5.87 2.62
CA VAL A 238 1.53 6.75 1.93
C VAL A 238 0.95 7.28 0.61
N VAL A 239 0.31 6.43 -0.20
CA VAL A 239 -0.26 6.87 -1.49
C VAL A 239 -1.63 7.54 -1.33
N GLY A 240 -2.38 7.21 -0.28
CA GLY A 240 -3.70 7.77 -0.01
C GLY A 240 -3.67 9.15 0.65
N GLN A 241 -2.68 9.42 1.52
CA GLN A 241 -2.60 10.68 2.27
C GLN A 241 -2.57 11.94 1.37
N PRO A 242 -1.79 12.00 0.27
CA PRO A 242 -1.76 13.16 -0.62
C PRO A 242 -3.10 13.48 -1.28
N LEU A 243 -3.97 12.48 -1.45
CA LEU A 243 -5.26 12.60 -2.10
C LEU A 243 -6.36 13.10 -1.15
N LEU A 244 -6.14 13.11 0.17
CA LEU A 244 -7.12 13.62 1.12
C LEU A 244 -7.19 15.15 1.04
N LYS A 245 -8.40 15.69 1.19
CA LYS A 245 -8.57 17.14 1.36
C LYS A 245 -7.85 17.61 2.62
N LYS A 246 -7.06 18.67 2.45
CA LYS A 246 -6.26 19.26 3.54
C LYS A 246 -7.07 20.23 4.42
N GLN A 247 -8.28 20.62 4.04
CA GLN A 247 -9.06 21.58 4.83
C GLN A 247 -9.67 20.88 6.06
N PRO A 248 -9.48 21.39 7.29
CA PRO A 248 -9.96 20.73 8.51
C PRO A 248 -11.48 20.58 8.56
N ALA A 249 -12.22 21.53 7.98
CA ALA A 249 -13.67 21.48 7.89
C ALA A 249 -14.18 20.30 7.05
N SER A 250 -13.36 19.76 6.14
CA SER A 250 -13.71 18.56 5.37
C SER A 250 -13.65 17.28 6.20
N GLN A 251 -12.92 17.29 7.33
CA GLN A 251 -12.70 16.13 8.20
C GLN A 251 -12.30 14.87 7.43
N ALA A 252 -11.49 15.04 6.37
CA ALA A 252 -11.16 13.99 5.44
C ALA A 252 -10.57 12.75 6.14
N VAL A 253 -10.95 11.57 5.65
CA VAL A 253 -10.67 10.29 6.31
C VAL A 253 -10.32 9.22 5.28
N LEU A 254 -9.33 8.40 5.64
CA LEU A 254 -8.99 7.17 4.93
C LEU A 254 -9.38 5.97 5.80
N TYR A 255 -10.16 5.05 5.27
CA TYR A 255 -10.55 3.82 5.97
C TYR A 255 -9.73 2.62 5.49
N THR A 256 -9.34 1.76 6.43
CA THR A 256 -8.78 0.43 6.16
C THR A 256 -9.49 -0.61 7.01
N GLU A 257 -9.62 -1.83 6.51
CA GLU A 257 -10.09 -2.99 7.28
C GLU A 257 -8.97 -4.03 7.38
N LEU A 258 -8.57 -4.37 8.60
CA LEU A 258 -7.44 -5.27 8.86
C LEU A 258 -7.90 -6.52 9.61
N PRO A 259 -7.44 -7.73 9.24
CA PRO A 259 -7.62 -8.91 10.06
C PRO A 259 -6.76 -8.79 11.32
N MET A 260 -7.41 -9.01 12.47
CA MET A 260 -6.86 -8.93 13.82
C MET A 260 -7.10 -10.25 14.56
N GLU A 261 -6.19 -10.62 15.45
CA GLU A 261 -6.35 -11.80 16.32
C GLU A 261 -6.70 -11.36 17.74
N SER A 262 -7.82 -11.84 18.30
CA SER A 262 -8.43 -11.37 19.55
C SER A 262 -7.53 -11.37 20.79
N ARG A 263 -6.45 -12.16 20.81
CA ARG A 263 -5.55 -12.29 21.99
C ARG A 263 -4.30 -11.43 21.89
N THR A 264 -3.87 -11.10 20.68
CA THR A 264 -2.57 -10.49 20.38
C THR A 264 -2.74 -9.20 19.59
N SER A 265 -3.96 -8.84 19.15
CA SER A 265 -4.25 -7.78 18.19
C SER A 265 -3.72 -6.42 18.58
N ILE A 266 -3.84 -6.02 19.85
CA ILE A 266 -3.32 -4.71 20.26
C ILE A 266 -1.80 -4.65 20.17
N TYR A 267 -1.10 -5.73 20.54
CA TYR A 267 0.34 -5.84 20.42
C TYR A 267 0.77 -5.88 18.96
N LEU A 268 0.15 -6.74 18.15
CA LEU A 268 0.43 -6.88 16.72
C LEU A 268 0.09 -5.61 15.95
N PHE A 269 -0.99 -4.91 16.31
CA PHE A 269 -1.33 -3.62 15.72
C PHE A 269 -0.28 -2.58 16.07
N HIS A 270 0.12 -2.49 17.34
CA HIS A 270 1.22 -1.62 17.76
C HIS A 270 2.50 -1.94 16.98
N GLU A 271 2.88 -3.20 16.84
CA GLU A 271 4.03 -3.62 16.02
C GLU A 271 3.87 -3.17 14.55
N ARG A 272 2.69 -3.39 13.95
CA ARG A 272 2.37 -2.95 12.58
C ARG A 272 2.52 -1.44 12.39
N ILE A 273 2.27 -0.62 13.41
CA ILE A 273 2.46 0.84 13.38
C ILE A 273 3.78 1.31 14.01
N CYS A 274 4.75 0.40 14.16
CA CYS A 274 6.08 0.67 14.71
C CYS A 274 6.05 1.20 16.14
N HIS A 275 5.28 0.48 16.96
CA HIS A 275 5.16 0.56 18.41
C HIS A 275 4.61 1.89 18.94
N SER A 276 4.25 2.84 18.06
CA SER A 276 3.77 4.17 18.44
C SER A 276 2.70 4.70 17.49
N ILE A 277 1.55 5.09 18.06
CA ILE A 277 0.44 5.76 17.36
C ILE A 277 0.89 7.09 16.73
N ALA A 278 1.88 7.77 17.32
CA ALA A 278 2.37 9.04 16.84
C ALA A 278 3.34 8.91 15.64
N THR A 279 3.99 7.75 15.45
CA THR A 279 4.91 7.51 14.33
C THR A 279 4.27 7.69 12.95
N PRO A 280 3.14 7.04 12.60
CA PRO A 280 2.49 7.30 11.31
C PRO A 280 1.98 8.74 11.18
N GLY A 281 1.59 9.38 12.29
CA GLY A 281 1.23 10.80 12.31
C GLY A 281 2.39 11.72 11.93
N LEU A 282 3.60 11.40 12.38
CA LEU A 282 4.81 12.15 12.03
C LEU A 282 5.24 11.88 10.58
N LEU A 283 5.42 10.61 10.22
CA LEU A 283 6.03 10.21 8.94
C LEU A 283 5.07 10.38 7.76
N ILE A 284 3.82 9.97 7.92
CA ILE A 284 2.82 9.97 6.85
C ILE A 284 1.89 11.18 6.98
N GLY A 285 1.51 11.52 8.22
CA GLY A 285 0.48 12.52 8.51
C GLY A 285 -0.88 11.98 8.83
N LEU A 286 -0.99 10.69 9.10
CA LEU A 286 -2.24 10.06 9.43
C LEU A 286 -2.11 9.30 10.75
N VAL A 287 -3.11 9.44 11.60
CA VAL A 287 -3.23 8.70 12.86
C VAL A 287 -4.54 7.93 12.89
N PRO A 288 -4.57 6.77 13.57
CA PRO A 288 -5.80 6.03 13.75
C PRO A 288 -6.69 6.77 14.76
N ARG A 289 -7.75 7.43 14.27
CA ARG A 289 -8.65 8.28 15.04
C ARG A 289 -9.11 7.64 16.36
N PRO A 290 -9.56 6.36 16.41
CA PRO A 290 -10.04 5.76 17.65
C PRO A 290 -9.02 5.76 18.80
N TYR A 291 -7.74 5.64 18.48
CA TYR A 291 -6.65 5.60 19.47
C TYR A 291 -6.29 7.00 19.99
N VAL A 292 -6.55 8.03 19.20
CA VAL A 292 -6.25 9.42 19.57
C VAL A 292 -7.46 10.07 20.27
N SER A 293 -8.68 9.77 19.82
CA SER A 293 -9.91 10.27 20.45
C SER A 293 -10.42 9.40 21.59
N LEU A 294 -9.83 8.22 21.82
CA LEU A 294 -10.25 7.21 22.82
C LEU A 294 -11.73 6.79 22.68
N PHE A 295 -12.26 6.86 21.45
CA PHE A 295 -13.65 6.52 21.15
C PHE A 295 -13.78 5.95 19.74
N THR A 296 -14.67 4.97 19.56
CA THR A 296 -15.06 4.42 18.25
C THR A 296 -16.57 4.35 18.14
N SER A 297 -17.09 4.58 16.94
CA SER A 297 -18.50 4.38 16.60
C SER A 297 -18.81 2.95 16.15
N ILE A 298 -17.80 2.06 16.12
CA ILE A 298 -17.91 0.68 15.66
C ILE A 298 -17.66 -0.25 16.84
N SER A 299 -18.55 -1.24 17.06
CA SER A 299 -18.37 -2.27 18.08
C SER A 299 -18.08 -3.63 17.44
N ASN A 300 -16.95 -4.21 17.81
CA ASN A 300 -16.53 -5.59 17.51
C ASN A 300 -16.64 -6.50 18.75
N THR A 301 -17.30 -6.05 19.82
CA THR A 301 -17.38 -6.78 21.10
C THR A 301 -17.92 -8.20 20.94
N HIS A 302 -18.87 -8.39 20.02
CA HIS A 302 -19.43 -9.69 19.73
C HIS A 302 -18.40 -10.70 19.20
N GLU A 303 -17.48 -10.26 18.33
CA GLU A 303 -16.37 -11.06 17.79
C GLU A 303 -15.34 -11.36 18.89
N LEU A 304 -15.00 -10.36 19.71
CA LEU A 304 -14.02 -10.49 20.81
C LEU A 304 -14.45 -11.42 21.95
N THR A 305 -15.75 -11.66 22.14
CA THR A 305 -16.25 -12.56 23.21
C THR A 305 -16.13 -14.05 22.88
N MET A 306 -15.60 -14.39 21.70
CA MET A 306 -15.56 -15.75 21.12
C MET A 306 -14.14 -16.26 20.78
N PRO A 307 -13.06 -15.92 21.50
CA PRO A 307 -11.70 -16.14 21.02
C PRO A 307 -11.29 -17.63 20.97
N ARG A 308 -12.09 -18.54 21.52
CA ARG A 308 -11.86 -19.99 21.42
C ARG A 308 -12.47 -20.63 20.16
N THR A 309 -13.45 -19.96 19.56
CA THR A 309 -14.22 -20.48 18.42
C THR A 309 -13.95 -19.70 17.14
N ASN A 310 -13.66 -18.40 17.24
CA ASN A 310 -13.09 -17.61 16.16
C ASN A 310 -12.00 -16.70 16.74
N PRO A 311 -10.71 -16.99 16.53
CA PRO A 311 -9.64 -16.15 17.04
C PRO A 311 -9.53 -14.83 16.28
N PHE A 312 -10.05 -14.75 15.04
CA PHE A 312 -9.89 -13.59 14.17
C PHE A 312 -11.13 -12.69 14.15
N TYR A 313 -10.91 -11.40 13.99
CA TYR A 313 -11.94 -10.38 13.74
C TYR A 313 -11.39 -9.34 12.76
N MET A 314 -12.25 -8.58 12.09
CA MET A 314 -11.81 -7.52 11.19
C MET A 314 -11.95 -6.15 11.87
N GLU A 315 -10.89 -5.36 11.87
CA GLU A 315 -10.90 -4.03 12.48
C GLU A 315 -10.92 -2.95 11.41
N ARG A 316 -12.00 -2.15 11.39
CA ARG A 316 -12.10 -0.97 10.54
C ARG A 316 -11.50 0.23 11.26
N ILE A 317 -10.44 0.78 10.69
CA ILE A 317 -9.68 1.90 11.26
C ILE A 317 -9.88 3.15 10.41
N ALA A 318 -10.22 4.25 11.07
CA ALA A 318 -10.32 5.57 10.46
C ALA A 318 -8.98 6.31 10.62
N TRP A 319 -8.26 6.53 9.53
CA TRP A 319 -6.99 7.25 9.47
C TRP A 319 -7.22 8.69 9.06
N VAL A 320 -6.72 9.62 9.87
CA VAL A 320 -7.06 11.04 9.74
C VAL A 320 -5.85 11.91 10.01
N ASP A 321 -5.86 13.12 9.46
CA ASP A 321 -4.90 14.13 9.89
C ASP A 321 -5.06 14.39 11.40
N PRO A 322 -4.00 14.32 12.22
CA PRO A 322 -4.09 14.50 13.66
C PRO A 322 -4.70 15.83 14.10
N ALA A 323 -4.50 16.88 13.29
CA ALA A 323 -5.04 18.21 13.51
C ALA A 323 -6.44 18.38 12.86
N SER A 324 -6.95 17.38 12.15
CA SER A 324 -8.32 17.43 11.61
C SER A 324 -9.33 17.62 12.74
N GLY A 325 -10.24 18.59 12.56
CA GLY A 325 -11.19 18.99 13.58
C GLY A 325 -10.70 20.08 14.54
N ASP A 326 -9.43 20.50 14.48
CA ASP A 326 -8.95 21.71 15.15
C ASP A 326 -9.05 22.90 14.20
N SER A 327 -10.11 23.71 14.36
CA SER A 327 -10.37 24.90 13.54
C SER A 327 -9.28 25.98 13.64
N HIS A 328 -8.44 25.94 14.67
CA HIS A 328 -7.38 26.93 14.90
C HIS A 328 -6.03 26.52 14.31
N SER A 329 -5.85 25.23 13.96
CA SER A 329 -4.56 24.68 13.52
C SER A 329 -4.19 24.95 12.05
N TYR A 330 -5.14 25.39 11.22
CA TYR A 330 -4.95 25.56 9.77
C TYR A 330 -4.90 27.01 9.29
N ASP A 331 -5.00 27.97 10.19
CA ASP A 331 -4.66 29.35 9.85
C ASP A 331 -3.19 29.37 9.42
N GLN A 332 -2.91 29.75 8.16
CA GLN A 332 -1.55 29.77 7.61
C GLN A 332 -0.61 30.61 8.46
N SER A 333 -1.13 31.64 9.13
CA SER A 333 -0.33 32.45 10.06
C SER A 333 0.15 31.66 11.28
N ASN A 334 -0.48 30.54 11.63
CA ASN A 334 -0.19 29.71 12.81
C ASN A 334 0.52 28.38 12.48
N GLN A 335 0.74 28.07 11.20
CA GLN A 335 1.41 26.83 10.82
C GLN A 335 2.87 26.82 11.30
N MET A 336 3.23 25.72 11.96
CA MET A 336 4.58 25.47 12.47
C MET A 336 5.35 24.56 11.51
N VAL A 337 6.61 24.90 11.26
CA VAL A 337 7.54 24.01 10.57
C VAL A 337 7.97 22.90 11.52
N LEU A 338 7.73 21.66 11.14
CA LEU A 338 8.12 20.50 11.94
C LEU A 338 9.60 20.22 11.74
N GLN A 339 10.36 20.24 12.83
CA GLN A 339 11.77 19.90 12.85
C GLN A 339 11.99 18.60 13.64
N VAL A 340 12.89 17.75 13.18
CA VAL A 340 13.26 16.52 13.88
C VAL A 340 14.77 16.37 13.95
N GLU A 341 15.27 15.88 15.08
CA GLU A 341 16.68 15.59 15.25
C GLU A 341 17.12 14.46 14.30
N PHE A 342 18.20 14.71 13.55
CA PHE A 342 18.77 13.76 12.60
C PHE A 342 18.90 12.34 13.17
N ARG A 343 19.56 12.22 14.33
CA ARG A 343 19.80 10.92 14.98
C ARG A 343 18.50 10.24 15.39
N GLY A 344 17.52 11.00 15.85
CA GLY A 344 16.21 10.48 16.26
C GLY A 344 15.46 9.89 15.07
N LEU A 345 15.38 10.62 13.96
CA LEU A 345 14.72 10.13 12.74
C LEU A 345 15.44 8.91 12.16
N MET A 346 16.78 8.95 12.11
CA MET A 346 17.62 7.83 11.68
C MET A 346 17.30 6.54 12.44
N GLN A 347 17.26 6.60 13.77
CA GLN A 347 16.93 5.44 14.59
C GLN A 347 15.48 4.96 14.40
N LEU A 348 14.54 5.88 14.17
CA LEU A 348 13.14 5.54 13.90
C LEU A 348 12.99 4.78 12.58
N ILE A 349 13.54 5.32 11.49
CA ILE A 349 13.48 4.68 10.15
C ILE A 349 14.20 3.33 10.16
N PHE A 350 15.33 3.22 10.85
CA PHE A 350 16.02 1.94 10.99
C PHE A 350 15.21 0.91 11.80
N GLY A 351 14.52 1.34 12.87
CA GLY A 351 13.62 0.46 13.63
C GLY A 351 12.40 0.00 12.81
N LEU A 352 11.83 0.88 11.98
CA LEU A 352 10.79 0.55 11.00
C LEU A 352 11.28 -0.54 10.03
N TYR A 353 12.48 -0.36 9.49
CA TYR A 353 13.11 -1.34 8.62
C TYR A 353 13.28 -2.69 9.35
N ASP A 354 13.90 -2.74 10.53
CA ASP A 354 14.09 -4.00 11.26
C ASP A 354 12.76 -4.74 11.53
N THR A 355 11.68 -4.00 11.75
CA THR A 355 10.34 -4.56 11.96
C THR A 355 9.78 -5.19 10.68
N PHE A 356 9.76 -4.44 9.57
CA PHE A 356 9.17 -4.91 8.30
C PHE A 356 9.99 -6.00 7.60
N TYR A 357 11.28 -6.08 7.86
CA TYR A 357 12.19 -7.08 7.27
C TYR A 357 12.65 -8.14 8.27
N SER A 358 11.92 -8.27 9.39
CA SER A 358 12.23 -9.23 10.45
C SER A 358 12.32 -10.68 9.96
N TYR A 359 11.55 -11.02 8.91
CA TYR A 359 11.55 -12.33 8.26
C TYR A 359 12.91 -12.72 7.68
N GLU A 360 13.77 -11.77 7.30
CA GLU A 360 15.11 -12.05 6.75
C GLU A 360 16.08 -12.59 7.81
N ARG A 361 15.69 -12.57 9.09
CA ARG A 361 16.48 -13.12 10.19
C ARG A 361 16.20 -14.59 10.45
N LEU A 362 15.08 -15.11 9.92
CA LEU A 362 14.64 -16.49 10.09
C LEU A 362 15.35 -17.40 9.09
N ASN A 363 15.74 -18.59 9.54
CA ASN A 363 16.29 -19.60 8.66
C ASN A 363 15.22 -20.64 8.28
N VAL A 364 15.53 -21.51 7.31
CA VAL A 364 14.59 -22.54 6.82
C VAL A 364 14.21 -23.54 7.90
N ASP A 365 15.13 -23.88 8.82
CA ASP A 365 14.88 -24.84 9.89
C ASP A 365 13.92 -24.25 10.94
N ASP A 366 14.03 -22.95 11.24
CA ASP A 366 13.10 -22.22 12.13
C ASP A 366 11.66 -22.28 11.59
N ILE A 367 11.47 -22.09 10.28
CA ILE A 367 10.13 -22.19 9.68
C ILE A 367 9.61 -23.62 9.72
N ALA A 368 10.43 -24.61 9.36
CA ALA A 368 9.98 -26.00 9.35
C ALA A 368 9.41 -26.37 10.73
N GLN A 369 10.08 -25.95 11.79
CA GLN A 369 9.59 -26.09 13.15
C GLN A 369 8.27 -25.32 13.41
N VAL A 370 8.15 -24.06 12.96
CA VAL A 370 6.91 -23.28 13.11
C VAL A 370 5.75 -23.90 12.34
N LEU A 371 5.96 -24.36 11.10
CA LEU A 371 4.92 -25.00 10.28
C LEU A 371 4.48 -26.35 10.84
N GLU A 372 5.39 -27.10 11.46
CA GLU A 372 5.05 -28.33 12.18
C GLU A 372 4.18 -28.06 13.41
N GLN A 373 4.43 -26.96 14.12
CA GLN A 373 3.71 -26.61 15.35
C GLN A 373 2.41 -25.87 15.08
N GLU A 374 2.40 -24.96 14.12
CA GLU A 374 1.31 -24.06 13.78
C GLU A 374 1.16 -23.93 12.26
N PRO A 375 0.50 -24.90 11.59
CA PRO A 375 0.30 -24.87 10.14
C PRO A 375 -0.47 -23.63 9.63
N ALA A 376 -1.19 -22.94 10.50
CA ALA A 376 -1.92 -21.71 10.17
C ALA A 376 -0.98 -20.48 10.05
N SER A 377 0.26 -20.57 10.52
CA SER A 377 1.23 -19.46 10.51
C SER A 377 1.87 -19.24 9.13
N ILE A 378 1.46 -20.00 8.10
CA ILE A 378 1.88 -19.86 6.70
C ILE A 378 1.68 -18.42 6.20
N GLU A 379 0.55 -17.80 6.53
CA GLU A 379 0.20 -16.44 6.07
C GLU A 379 1.19 -15.37 6.55
N ILE A 380 1.80 -15.55 7.74
CA ILE A 380 2.76 -14.62 8.33
C ILE A 380 4.06 -14.61 7.50
N PHE A 381 4.43 -15.73 6.88
CA PHE A 381 5.66 -15.88 6.11
C PHE A 381 5.47 -15.68 4.60
N SER A 382 4.24 -15.67 4.10
CA SER A 382 3.94 -15.48 2.67
C SER A 382 3.57 -14.04 2.30
N ALA A 383 2.97 -13.26 3.21
CA ALA A 383 2.46 -11.92 2.92
C ALA A 383 3.51 -10.80 3.09
N ILE A 384 4.50 -10.73 2.19
CA ILE A 384 5.54 -9.68 2.22
C ILE A 384 5.10 -8.47 1.37
N HIS A 385 4.52 -7.47 2.02
CA HIS A 385 3.99 -6.28 1.32
C HIS A 385 5.02 -5.19 1.06
N TYR A 386 6.14 -5.17 1.79
CA TYR A 386 7.10 -4.05 1.76
C TYR A 386 8.36 -4.41 0.97
N THR A 387 8.73 -3.55 0.02
CA THR A 387 9.99 -3.60 -0.74
C THR A 387 10.94 -2.49 -0.26
N ARG A 388 12.22 -2.56 -0.62
CA ARG A 388 13.16 -1.46 -0.31
C ARG A 388 12.71 -0.12 -0.91
N GLU A 389 12.06 -0.15 -2.06
CA GLU A 389 11.37 1.00 -2.65
C GLU A 389 10.38 1.64 -1.65
N PHE A 390 9.59 0.86 -0.92
CA PHE A 390 8.66 1.42 0.08
C PHE A 390 9.38 2.25 1.15
N VAL A 391 10.53 1.81 1.66
CA VAL A 391 11.28 2.54 2.69
C VAL A 391 11.77 3.88 2.15
N ILE A 392 12.26 3.87 0.90
CA ILE A 392 12.72 5.08 0.21
C ILE A 392 11.54 6.00 -0.12
N SER A 393 10.41 5.47 -0.59
CA SER A 393 9.19 6.23 -0.86
C SER A 393 8.61 6.84 0.42
N LEU A 394 8.61 6.11 1.54
CA LEU A 394 8.22 6.63 2.85
C LEU A 394 9.15 7.76 3.29
N LEU A 395 10.46 7.62 3.07
CA LEU A 395 11.43 8.67 3.39
C LEU A 395 11.22 9.92 2.53
N ALA A 396 10.98 9.76 1.23
CA ALA A 396 10.66 10.85 0.30
C ALA A 396 9.34 11.55 0.69
N HIS A 397 8.33 10.79 1.09
CA HIS A 397 7.08 11.32 1.63
C HIS A 397 7.30 12.11 2.92
N THR A 398 8.09 11.55 3.85
CA THR A 398 8.44 12.18 5.12
C THR A 398 9.17 13.51 4.91
N ARG A 399 10.06 13.58 3.92
CA ARG A 399 10.80 14.81 3.57
C ARG A 399 9.90 15.96 3.15
N ASN A 400 8.74 15.68 2.55
CA ASN A 400 7.77 16.72 2.19
C ASN A 400 7.05 17.33 3.39
N ARG A 401 7.28 16.78 4.60
CA ARG A 401 6.56 17.16 5.83
C ARG A 401 7.48 17.69 6.91
N LEU A 402 8.75 17.26 6.93
CA LEU A 402 9.67 17.52 8.03
C LEU A 402 10.95 18.22 7.54
N CYS A 403 11.50 19.06 8.41
CA CYS A 403 12.86 19.56 8.30
C CYS A 403 13.78 18.82 9.29
N LEU A 404 15.04 18.64 8.93
CA LEU A 404 16.06 18.15 9.85
C LEU A 404 16.70 19.33 10.60
N THR A 405 17.09 19.11 11.85
CA THR A 405 17.90 20.10 12.58
C THR A 405 19.28 20.29 11.95
N SER A 406 19.89 21.44 12.18
CA SER A 406 21.17 21.87 11.56
C SER A 406 22.36 20.92 11.72
N GLU A 407 22.30 19.95 12.63
CA GLU A 407 23.37 18.96 12.85
C GLU A 407 23.41 17.84 11.78
N GLY A 408 22.45 17.81 10.85
CA GLY A 408 22.37 16.81 9.79
C GLY A 408 21.74 17.30 8.50
N GLY A 409 21.51 16.36 7.58
CA GLY A 409 20.92 16.63 6.27
C GLY A 409 20.28 15.37 5.68
N TRP A 410 19.39 15.56 4.72
CA TRP A 410 18.68 14.46 4.05
C TRP A 410 19.65 13.59 3.23
N ASP A 411 20.71 14.20 2.71
CA ASP A 411 21.86 13.55 2.09
C ASP A 411 22.52 12.55 3.05
N ARG A 412 22.94 13.02 4.22
CA ARG A 412 23.60 12.19 5.24
C ARG A 412 22.70 11.07 5.75
N LEU A 413 21.38 11.33 5.85
CA LEU A 413 20.42 10.33 6.31
C LEU A 413 20.29 9.21 5.29
N THR A 414 20.23 9.58 4.01
CA THR A 414 20.16 8.65 2.90
C THR A 414 21.46 7.84 2.80
N ASP A 415 22.62 8.50 2.87
CA ASP A 415 23.93 7.83 2.87
C ASP A 415 24.07 6.83 4.04
N PHE A 416 23.62 7.21 5.24
CA PHE A 416 23.59 6.30 6.39
C PHE A 416 22.75 5.05 6.10
N LEU A 417 21.53 5.21 5.57
CA LEU A 417 20.66 4.08 5.27
C LEU A 417 21.28 3.16 4.20
N LEU A 418 21.88 3.74 3.16
CA LEU A 418 22.59 2.99 2.11
C LEU A 418 23.79 2.19 2.65
N GLN A 419 24.41 2.62 3.75
CA GLN A 419 25.53 1.91 4.36
C GLN A 419 25.08 0.86 5.38
N VAL A 420 24.08 1.17 6.21
CA VAL A 420 23.72 0.33 7.36
C VAL A 420 22.78 -0.79 7.00
N ILE A 421 21.77 -0.54 6.16
CA ILE A 421 20.78 -1.56 5.79
C ILE A 421 21.44 -2.81 5.16
N PRO A 422 22.34 -2.66 4.17
CA PRO A 422 23.00 -3.83 3.55
C PRO A 422 23.82 -4.65 4.56
N GLN A 423 24.46 -4.01 5.54
CA GLN A 423 25.22 -4.70 6.60
C GLN A 423 24.31 -5.44 7.58
N HIS A 424 23.04 -5.05 7.69
CA HIS A 424 22.07 -5.68 8.57
C HIS A 424 21.46 -6.96 7.98
N THR A 425 21.50 -7.11 6.65
CA THR A 425 20.99 -8.32 6.00
C THR A 425 21.91 -9.51 6.24
N LYS A 426 21.35 -10.63 6.73
CA LYS A 426 22.11 -11.88 6.95
C LYS A 426 22.43 -12.63 5.65
N THR A 427 21.77 -12.26 4.56
CA THR A 427 21.92 -12.90 3.25
C THR A 427 23.18 -12.36 2.56
N SER A 428 24.34 -12.86 2.99
CA SER A 428 25.69 -12.38 2.59
C SER A 428 26.00 -12.31 1.08
N SER A 429 25.13 -12.86 0.22
CA SER A 429 25.26 -12.82 -1.24
C SER A 429 24.43 -11.72 -1.92
N ILE A 430 23.53 -11.02 -1.20
CA ILE A 430 22.65 -10.00 -1.77
C ILE A 430 23.21 -8.61 -1.51
N ASP A 431 23.52 -7.88 -2.58
CA ASP A 431 23.89 -6.48 -2.53
C ASP A 431 22.67 -5.59 -2.84
N LEU A 432 22.11 -5.01 -1.79
CA LEU A 432 20.95 -4.09 -1.84
C LEU A 432 21.35 -2.63 -2.03
N VAL A 433 22.64 -2.28 -1.96
CA VAL A 433 23.11 -0.88 -2.04
C VAL A 433 22.64 -0.25 -3.35
N HIS A 434 22.72 -1.01 -4.44
CA HIS A 434 22.40 -0.52 -5.77
C HIS A 434 20.91 -0.26 -5.98
N GLU A 435 20.04 -1.20 -5.59
CA GLU A 435 18.59 -1.00 -5.64
C GLU A 435 18.19 0.23 -4.82
N MET A 436 18.63 0.32 -3.56
CA MET A 436 18.29 1.46 -2.73
C MET A 436 18.81 2.79 -3.31
N GLY A 437 20.03 2.82 -3.84
CA GLY A 437 20.59 4.01 -4.49
C GLY A 437 19.83 4.43 -5.75
N VAL A 438 19.35 3.47 -6.53
CA VAL A 438 18.46 3.71 -7.68
C VAL A 438 17.13 4.28 -7.20
N GLN A 439 16.51 3.69 -6.19
CA GLN A 439 15.24 4.18 -5.64
C GLN A 439 15.39 5.61 -5.08
N CYS A 440 16.51 5.93 -4.42
CA CYS A 440 16.78 7.29 -3.96
C CYS A 440 16.81 8.29 -5.12
N LEU A 441 17.44 7.94 -6.24
CA LEU A 441 17.47 8.77 -7.45
C LEU A 441 16.08 8.96 -8.05
N LEU A 442 15.31 7.87 -8.18
CA LEU A 442 13.93 7.92 -8.69
C LEU A 442 13.06 8.83 -7.84
N HIS A 443 13.09 8.67 -6.51
CA HIS A 443 12.31 9.45 -5.54
C HIS A 443 12.92 10.81 -5.16
N ARG A 444 13.94 11.28 -5.89
CA ARG A 444 14.58 12.60 -5.70
C ARG A 444 15.15 12.83 -4.29
N LEU A 445 15.60 11.77 -3.63
CA LEU A 445 16.30 11.87 -2.35
C LEU A 445 17.79 12.17 -2.59
N PRO A 446 18.34 13.20 -1.95
CA PRO A 446 19.76 13.53 -2.10
C PRO A 446 20.62 12.48 -1.40
N TYR A 447 21.80 12.19 -1.96
CA TYR A 447 22.90 11.45 -1.32
C TYR A 447 24.20 11.74 -2.07
N GLU A 448 25.36 11.52 -1.45
CA GLU A 448 26.67 12.02 -1.93
C GLU A 448 26.95 11.65 -3.39
N LYS A 449 26.68 10.40 -3.78
CA LYS A 449 26.99 9.96 -5.14
C LYS A 449 26.09 10.58 -6.20
N VAL A 450 24.89 11.10 -5.90
CA VAL A 450 23.95 11.68 -6.88
C VAL A 450 24.58 12.80 -7.70
N GLU A 451 25.51 13.56 -7.14
CA GLU A 451 26.08 14.74 -7.78
C GLU A 451 27.38 14.47 -8.56
N ALA A 452 27.96 13.26 -8.43
CA ALA A 452 29.21 12.92 -9.12
C ALA A 452 29.02 12.71 -10.63
N GLU A 453 29.86 13.30 -11.47
CA GLU A 453 29.82 13.01 -12.91
C GLU A 453 30.08 11.52 -13.20
N LEU A 454 29.41 10.97 -14.20
CA LEU A 454 29.67 9.60 -14.63
C LEU A 454 31.12 9.51 -15.15
N GLY A 455 31.86 8.51 -14.67
CA GLY A 455 33.22 8.28 -15.12
C GLY A 455 33.30 7.98 -16.63
N GLU A 456 34.42 8.33 -17.26
CA GLU A 456 34.64 8.04 -18.68
C GLU A 456 34.64 6.54 -19.01
N ASP A 457 34.95 5.71 -18.02
CA ASP A 457 34.85 4.24 -18.10
C ASP A 457 33.41 3.78 -18.33
N VAL A 458 32.41 4.49 -17.80
CA VAL A 458 30.99 4.22 -18.06
C VAL A 458 30.68 4.39 -19.55
N ALA A 459 31.10 5.50 -20.14
CA ALA A 459 30.87 5.76 -21.57
C ALA A 459 31.60 4.76 -22.48
N ARG A 460 32.69 4.16 -22.02
CA ARG A 460 33.47 3.15 -22.76
C ARG A 460 33.07 1.71 -22.49
N ALA A 461 32.11 1.47 -21.59
CA ALA A 461 31.71 0.10 -21.25
C ALA A 461 31.10 -0.61 -22.46
N GLU A 462 31.36 -1.92 -22.58
CA GLU A 462 30.95 -2.71 -23.75
C GLU A 462 29.43 -2.63 -24.00
N VAL A 463 28.64 -2.57 -22.94
CA VAL A 463 27.17 -2.49 -23.00
C VAL A 463 26.65 -1.19 -23.64
N PHE A 464 27.46 -0.12 -23.64
CA PHE A 464 27.12 1.19 -24.20
C PHE A 464 27.87 1.51 -25.49
N LYS A 465 28.65 0.56 -26.04
CA LYS A 465 29.51 0.80 -27.22
C LYS A 465 28.75 1.27 -28.47
N ASP A 466 27.47 0.90 -28.58
CA ASP A 466 26.60 1.23 -29.70
C ASP A 466 25.79 2.53 -29.48
N TRP A 467 25.95 3.20 -28.33
CA TRP A 467 25.20 4.42 -28.02
C TRP A 467 25.85 5.65 -28.67
N THR A 468 25.02 6.51 -29.26
CA THR A 468 25.45 7.77 -29.91
C THR A 468 25.72 8.88 -28.88
N GLU A 469 24.99 8.87 -27.77
CA GLU A 469 25.16 9.78 -26.63
C GLU A 469 25.67 9.01 -25.40
N PRO A 470 26.43 9.65 -24.49
CA PRO A 470 26.77 9.05 -23.21
C PRO A 470 25.52 8.60 -22.43
N PRO A 471 25.57 7.47 -21.72
CA PRO A 471 24.41 6.98 -20.99
C PRO A 471 24.00 7.94 -19.89
N ALA A 472 22.69 8.07 -19.67
CA ALA A 472 22.19 8.69 -18.45
C ALA A 472 22.56 7.84 -17.24
N ARG A 473 22.59 8.44 -16.04
CA ARG A 473 22.92 7.68 -14.83
C ARG A 473 21.96 6.53 -14.57
N LEU A 474 20.68 6.75 -14.78
CA LEU A 474 19.67 5.71 -14.70
C LEU A 474 19.39 5.21 -16.12
N VAL A 475 19.56 3.91 -16.31
CA VAL A 475 19.19 3.18 -17.52
C VAL A 475 18.22 2.06 -17.16
N CYS A 476 17.35 1.70 -18.09
CA CYS A 476 16.42 0.59 -17.93
C CYS A 476 17.06 -0.69 -18.44
N VAL A 477 17.18 -1.69 -17.57
CA VAL A 477 17.54 -3.05 -17.95
C VAL A 477 16.25 -3.81 -18.23
N VAL A 478 16.13 -4.37 -19.43
CA VAL A 478 15.01 -5.23 -19.83
C VAL A 478 15.52 -6.66 -19.98
N LEU A 479 14.88 -7.60 -19.30
CA LEU A 479 15.14 -9.02 -19.37
C LEU A 479 13.95 -9.72 -20.06
N ILE A 480 14.21 -10.41 -21.16
CA ILE A 480 13.24 -11.18 -21.95
C ILE A 480 13.44 -12.65 -21.57
N VAL A 481 12.50 -13.17 -20.78
CA VAL A 481 12.56 -14.55 -20.28
C VAL A 481 11.67 -15.44 -21.14
N PRO A 482 12.25 -16.46 -21.79
CA PRO A 482 11.48 -17.40 -22.59
C PRO A 482 10.43 -18.12 -21.76
N ASN A 483 9.27 -18.31 -22.38
CA ASN A 483 8.12 -18.99 -21.81
C ASN A 483 8.44 -20.35 -21.14
N ASP A 484 9.30 -21.16 -21.77
CA ASP A 484 9.66 -22.51 -21.33
C ASP A 484 10.47 -22.54 -20.02
N LYS A 485 11.01 -21.39 -19.58
CA LYS A 485 11.76 -21.24 -18.33
C LYS A 485 10.89 -20.94 -17.12
N LEU A 486 9.59 -20.76 -17.30
CA LEU A 486 8.66 -20.32 -16.26
C LEU A 486 7.77 -21.47 -15.74
N GLY A 487 8.04 -22.71 -16.16
CA GLY A 487 7.22 -23.88 -15.83
C GLY A 487 7.09 -24.18 -14.33
N ASP A 488 8.07 -23.81 -13.51
CA ASP A 488 8.04 -24.05 -12.07
C ASP A 488 7.07 -23.13 -11.32
N ILE A 489 6.91 -21.88 -11.78
CA ILE A 489 6.02 -20.90 -11.13
C ILE A 489 4.61 -20.88 -11.74
N ARG A 490 4.40 -21.47 -12.93
CA ARG A 490 3.07 -21.54 -13.56
C ARG A 490 2.11 -22.53 -12.91
N LYS A 491 2.64 -23.48 -12.13
CA LYS A 491 1.80 -24.46 -11.41
C LYS A 491 0.95 -23.79 -10.33
N GLU A 492 1.39 -22.62 -9.86
CA GLU A 492 0.65 -21.78 -8.92
C GLU A 492 -0.23 -20.80 -9.70
N ARG A 493 -1.55 -21.07 -9.68
CA ARG A 493 -2.56 -20.38 -10.50
C ARG A 493 -2.85 -18.94 -10.05
N GLU A 494 -2.33 -18.53 -8.89
CA GLU A 494 -2.57 -17.23 -8.25
C GLU A 494 -1.50 -16.17 -8.61
N GLY A 495 -0.61 -16.47 -9.57
CA GLY A 495 0.59 -15.68 -9.86
C GLY A 495 1.77 -16.13 -9.01
N PRO A 496 3.01 -15.64 -9.26
CA PRO A 496 4.18 -16.10 -8.54
C PRO A 496 4.11 -15.66 -7.08
N SER A 497 3.69 -16.59 -6.22
CA SER A 497 3.90 -16.58 -4.78
C SER A 497 5.07 -17.53 -4.50
N PRO A 498 6.29 -17.11 -4.90
CA PRO A 498 6.88 -15.93 -4.27
C PRO A 498 7.32 -14.84 -5.25
N ARG A 499 7.49 -13.62 -4.71
CA ARG A 499 7.81 -12.39 -5.47
C ARG A 499 9.04 -12.58 -6.38
N LEU A 500 8.92 -12.13 -7.63
CA LEU A 500 10.03 -12.11 -8.59
C LEU A 500 11.01 -10.97 -8.29
N ILE A 501 12.30 -11.25 -8.47
CA ILE A 501 13.39 -10.29 -8.40
C ILE A 501 14.28 -10.40 -9.64
N CYS A 502 14.92 -9.31 -10.02
CA CYS A 502 15.97 -9.33 -11.02
C CYS A 502 17.33 -9.13 -10.36
N ASN A 503 18.37 -9.71 -10.94
CA ASN A 503 19.73 -9.60 -10.43
C ASN A 503 20.70 -9.24 -11.54
N ILE A 504 21.69 -8.44 -11.20
CA ILE A 504 22.92 -8.27 -12.00
C ILE A 504 24.02 -9.05 -11.28
N ASN A 505 24.52 -10.10 -11.93
CA ASN A 505 25.56 -10.96 -11.38
C ASN A 505 26.91 -10.62 -12.00
N ASP A 506 27.91 -10.44 -11.15
CA ASP A 506 29.31 -10.29 -11.52
C ASP A 506 30.10 -11.47 -10.96
N GLU A 507 30.26 -12.51 -11.77
CA GLU A 507 31.02 -13.72 -11.43
C GLU A 507 32.53 -13.56 -11.68
N ASN A 508 32.92 -12.57 -12.49
CA ASN A 508 34.31 -12.33 -12.88
C ASN A 508 35.07 -11.45 -11.89
N SER A 509 34.34 -10.74 -11.03
CA SER A 509 34.93 -10.09 -9.86
C SER A 509 35.62 -11.13 -8.98
N GLY A 510 36.79 -10.78 -8.42
CA GLY A 510 37.56 -11.68 -7.53
C GLY A 510 36.78 -12.18 -6.30
N LYS A 511 35.58 -11.61 -6.05
CA LYS A 511 34.56 -12.12 -5.14
C LYS A 511 33.20 -11.97 -5.84
N PRO A 512 32.54 -13.07 -6.26
CA PRO A 512 31.26 -12.98 -6.95
C PRO A 512 30.26 -12.10 -6.21
N THR A 513 29.69 -11.12 -6.91
CA THR A 513 28.68 -10.22 -6.35
C THR A 513 27.36 -10.33 -7.11
N ARG A 514 26.26 -10.21 -6.38
CA ARG A 514 24.91 -10.22 -6.94
C ARG A 514 24.16 -9.00 -6.43
N SER A 515 23.84 -8.08 -7.33
CA SER A 515 23.03 -6.91 -7.01
C SER A 515 21.58 -7.20 -7.34
N THR A 516 20.71 -7.15 -6.33
CA THR A 516 19.31 -7.56 -6.42
C THR A 516 18.40 -6.34 -6.53
N PHE A 517 17.43 -6.42 -7.44
CA PHE A 517 16.42 -5.40 -7.71
C PHE A 517 15.03 -5.98 -7.44
N GLU A 518 14.32 -5.38 -6.48
CA GLU A 518 12.97 -5.80 -6.07
C GLU A 518 11.87 -5.04 -6.83
N ALA A 519 12.12 -3.80 -7.25
CA ALA A 519 11.17 -2.95 -7.97
C ALA A 519 11.16 -3.28 -9.48
N VAL A 520 10.65 -4.46 -9.82
CA VAL A 520 10.60 -4.98 -11.18
C VAL A 520 9.21 -4.77 -11.78
N GLN A 521 9.14 -4.11 -12.94
CA GLN A 521 7.93 -4.07 -13.76
C GLN A 521 7.95 -5.25 -14.73
N ALA A 522 6.84 -5.98 -14.82
CA ALA A 522 6.73 -7.13 -15.72
C ALA A 522 5.52 -7.00 -16.65
N ALA A 523 5.60 -7.61 -17.82
CA ALA A 523 4.50 -7.77 -18.77
C ALA A 523 4.70 -9.02 -19.62
N TRP A 524 3.60 -9.67 -20.00
CA TRP A 524 3.62 -10.81 -20.90
C TRP A 524 3.51 -10.35 -22.35
N GLY A 525 4.34 -10.89 -23.24
CA GLY A 525 4.28 -10.54 -24.66
C GLY A 525 5.63 -10.52 -25.35
N LYS A 526 5.81 -9.57 -26.26
CA LYS A 526 7.05 -9.39 -27.03
C LYS A 526 7.57 -7.96 -26.87
N CYS A 527 8.89 -7.83 -26.73
CA CYS A 527 9.55 -6.53 -26.75
C CYS A 527 10.11 -6.28 -28.16
N VAL A 528 9.64 -5.24 -28.83
CA VAL A 528 9.97 -4.96 -30.23
C VAL A 528 10.51 -3.54 -30.38
N SER A 529 11.50 -3.37 -31.25
CA SER A 529 12.02 -2.05 -31.61
C SER A 529 10.99 -1.29 -32.42
N LEU A 530 10.75 -0.03 -32.08
CA LEU A 530 9.83 0.82 -32.82
C LEU A 530 10.48 1.27 -34.14
N GLU A 531 9.81 1.02 -35.27
CA GLU A 531 10.32 1.37 -36.60
C GLU A 531 10.60 2.88 -36.72
N GLY A 532 11.76 3.22 -37.29
CA GLY A 532 12.17 4.62 -37.51
C GLY A 532 12.58 5.36 -36.22
N SER A 533 12.64 4.68 -35.08
CA SER A 533 13.17 5.24 -33.83
C SER A 533 14.62 4.78 -33.58
N ASP A 534 15.43 5.63 -32.96
CA ASP A 534 16.75 5.26 -32.47
C ASP A 534 16.62 4.68 -31.07
N GLY A 535 16.69 3.34 -30.94
CA GLY A 535 16.76 2.64 -29.66
C GLY A 535 15.49 2.67 -28.79
N THR A 536 14.31 2.99 -29.34
CA THR A 536 13.04 2.94 -28.60
C THR A 536 12.36 1.59 -28.79
N TYR A 537 11.86 1.01 -27.71
CA TYR A 537 11.18 -0.28 -27.70
C TYR A 537 9.77 -0.15 -27.13
N VAL A 538 8.87 -1.00 -27.62
CA VAL A 538 7.50 -1.14 -27.12
C VAL A 538 7.23 -2.60 -26.76
N ILE A 539 6.29 -2.82 -25.85
CA ILE A 539 5.85 -4.16 -25.45
C ILE A 539 4.50 -4.45 -26.11
N GLU A 540 4.49 -5.40 -27.02
CA GLU A 540 3.27 -5.98 -27.57
C GLU A 540 2.71 -6.97 -26.55
N GLU A 541 1.77 -6.48 -25.73
CA GLU A 541 1.16 -7.29 -24.67
C GLU A 541 0.36 -8.48 -25.20
N SER A 542 0.49 -9.61 -24.51
CA SER A 542 -0.34 -10.79 -24.72
C SER A 542 -1.21 -11.04 -23.49
N LEU A 543 -2.53 -11.10 -23.70
CA LEU A 543 -3.52 -11.33 -22.64
C LEU A 543 -3.55 -12.78 -22.14
N SER A 544 -2.85 -13.70 -22.81
CA SER A 544 -2.81 -15.13 -22.44
C SER A 544 -1.70 -15.46 -21.45
N GLY A 545 -0.86 -14.51 -21.02
CA GLY A 545 0.41 -14.72 -20.31
C GLY A 545 0.48 -15.84 -19.25
N PHE A 546 -0.47 -15.88 -18.32
CA PHE A 546 -0.53 -16.86 -17.22
C PHE A 546 -1.30 -18.16 -17.53
N GLN A 547 -1.91 -18.26 -18.72
CA GLN A 547 -2.62 -19.46 -19.12
C GLN A 547 -1.64 -20.59 -19.42
N ASP A 548 -2.03 -21.83 -19.10
CA ASP A 548 -1.20 -23.03 -19.26
C ASP A 548 -0.72 -23.26 -20.71
N ASP A 549 -1.48 -22.77 -21.70
CA ASP A 549 -1.22 -22.86 -23.14
C ASP A 549 -0.53 -21.61 -23.74
N SER A 550 -0.20 -20.63 -22.90
CA SER A 550 0.49 -19.41 -23.33
C SER A 550 1.85 -19.72 -23.92
N THR A 551 2.14 -19.14 -25.08
CA THR A 551 3.47 -19.13 -25.72
C THR A 551 4.20 -17.81 -25.52
N SER A 552 3.64 -16.90 -24.70
CA SER A 552 4.15 -15.54 -24.55
C SER A 552 5.35 -15.51 -23.61
N ASP A 553 6.38 -14.75 -23.97
CA ASP A 553 7.54 -14.53 -23.11
C ASP A 553 7.20 -13.55 -21.98
N LEU A 554 7.99 -13.59 -20.92
CA LEU A 554 7.90 -12.65 -19.80
C LEU A 554 8.95 -11.56 -19.98
N ILE A 555 8.48 -10.32 -20.16
CA ILE A 555 9.33 -9.14 -20.28
C ILE A 555 9.40 -8.48 -18.91
N LEU A 556 10.59 -8.43 -18.31
CA LEU A 556 10.84 -7.74 -17.04
C LEU A 556 11.69 -6.50 -17.29
N SER A 557 11.47 -5.45 -16.51
CA SER A 557 12.25 -4.23 -16.58
C SER A 557 12.49 -3.62 -15.21
N PHE A 558 13.70 -3.12 -14.98
CA PHE A 558 14.10 -2.47 -13.73
C PHE A 558 15.13 -1.37 -14.03
N TRP A 559 15.20 -0.38 -13.14
CA TRP A 559 16.17 0.71 -13.28
C TRP A 559 17.50 0.29 -12.66
N ALA A 560 18.61 0.59 -13.35
CA ALA A 560 19.96 0.36 -12.85
C ALA A 560 20.80 1.63 -12.98
N ASN A 561 21.79 1.79 -12.10
CA ASN A 561 22.83 2.80 -12.29
C ASN A 561 23.76 2.31 -13.41
N ALA A 562 23.99 3.14 -14.42
CA ALA A 562 24.87 2.84 -15.55
C ALA A 562 26.29 2.42 -15.12
N GLU A 563 26.81 2.98 -14.02
CA GLU A 563 28.10 2.59 -13.42
C GLU A 563 28.16 1.09 -13.06
N LYS A 564 27.02 0.50 -12.69
CA LYS A 564 26.95 -0.91 -12.32
C LYS A 564 27.07 -1.85 -13.51
N LEU A 565 26.88 -1.33 -14.73
CA LEU A 565 26.96 -2.11 -15.96
C LEU A 565 28.35 -2.05 -16.61
N THR A 566 29.33 -1.42 -15.94
CA THR A 566 30.69 -1.24 -16.47
C THR A 566 31.56 -2.50 -16.48
N PRO A 567 31.50 -3.42 -15.50
CA PRO A 567 32.30 -4.63 -15.54
C PRO A 567 31.99 -5.51 -16.76
N SER A 568 33.01 -6.21 -17.26
CA SER A 568 32.86 -7.13 -18.39
C SER A 568 32.33 -8.50 -17.94
N GLY A 569 31.51 -9.12 -18.79
CA GLY A 569 30.99 -10.47 -18.55
C GLY A 569 29.93 -10.57 -17.44
N LEU A 570 29.20 -9.48 -17.19
CA LEU A 570 28.02 -9.52 -16.34
C LEU A 570 26.92 -10.42 -16.93
N SER A 571 26.08 -10.97 -16.07
CA SER A 571 24.82 -11.59 -16.45
C SER A 571 23.64 -10.95 -15.74
N VAL A 572 22.46 -11.01 -16.36
CA VAL A 572 21.20 -10.58 -15.77
C VAL A 572 20.34 -11.82 -15.56
N SER A 573 19.79 -11.98 -14.36
CA SER A 573 18.99 -13.16 -14.01
C SER A 573 17.65 -12.81 -13.37
N LEU A 574 16.64 -13.63 -13.66
CA LEU A 574 15.36 -13.68 -12.97
C LEU A 574 15.44 -14.71 -11.85
N GLY A 575 14.97 -14.36 -10.66
CA GLY A 575 14.84 -15.29 -9.56
C GLY A 575 13.66 -14.98 -8.65
N LEU A 576 13.51 -15.79 -7.61
CA LEU A 576 12.54 -15.57 -6.54
C LEU A 576 13.20 -14.82 -5.39
N LEU A 577 12.47 -13.88 -4.78
CA LEU A 577 12.89 -13.26 -3.52
C LEU A 577 13.14 -14.39 -2.52
N PRO A 578 14.33 -14.48 -1.89
CA PRO A 578 14.71 -15.62 -1.06
C PRO A 578 14.13 -15.51 0.34
N THR A 579 12.81 -15.34 0.38
CA THR A 579 12.03 -15.39 1.61
C THR A 579 12.19 -16.78 2.22
N PRO A 580 12.10 -16.90 3.55
CA PRO A 580 12.24 -18.19 4.19
C PRO A 580 11.25 -19.24 3.61
N MET A 581 10.01 -18.84 3.26
CA MET A 581 9.03 -19.72 2.58
C MET A 581 9.46 -20.09 1.15
N ALA A 582 9.90 -19.13 0.34
CA ALA A 582 10.39 -19.39 -1.02
C ALA A 582 11.59 -20.36 -1.01
N GLN A 583 12.48 -20.24 -0.02
CA GLN A 583 13.57 -21.17 0.17
C GLN A 583 13.09 -22.57 0.58
N TYR A 584 12.03 -22.67 1.37
CA TYR A 584 11.46 -23.97 1.75
C TYR A 584 10.86 -24.69 0.53
N ASP A 585 10.07 -23.99 -0.27
CA ASP A 585 9.33 -24.57 -1.39
C ASP A 585 10.20 -24.84 -2.63
N TYR A 586 11.07 -23.90 -3.00
CA TYR A 586 11.71 -23.88 -4.31
C TYR A 586 13.19 -24.25 -4.33
N ARG A 587 13.89 -24.23 -3.18
CA ARG A 587 15.34 -24.43 -3.13
C ARG A 587 15.81 -25.78 -3.68
N LYS A 588 14.97 -26.82 -3.58
CA LYS A 588 15.29 -28.15 -4.13
C LYS A 588 15.32 -28.16 -5.66
N GLN A 589 14.48 -27.33 -6.30
CA GLN A 589 14.32 -27.26 -7.75
C GLN A 589 15.26 -26.20 -8.36
N LEU A 590 15.29 -25.01 -7.75
CA LEU A 590 15.98 -23.83 -8.28
C LEU A 590 17.36 -23.56 -7.64
N GLY A 591 17.80 -24.42 -6.72
CA GLY A 591 19.05 -24.24 -5.98
C GLY A 591 18.99 -23.16 -4.90
N LYS A 592 20.15 -22.85 -4.30
CA LYS A 592 20.23 -21.90 -3.17
C LYS A 592 19.86 -20.46 -3.54
N ASP A 593 20.02 -20.12 -4.81
CA ASP A 593 19.85 -18.77 -5.33
C ASP A 593 18.48 -18.52 -5.95
N LEU A 594 17.62 -19.55 -5.97
CA LEU A 594 16.25 -19.50 -6.51
C LEU A 594 16.16 -18.85 -7.90
N THR A 595 17.14 -19.14 -8.76
CA THR A 595 17.23 -18.54 -10.09
C THR A 595 16.40 -19.34 -11.09
N LEU A 596 15.53 -18.65 -11.81
CA LEU A 596 14.66 -19.22 -12.85
C LEU A 596 15.33 -19.15 -14.23
N PHE A 597 15.98 -18.03 -14.53
CA PHE A 597 16.60 -17.77 -15.82
C PHE A 597 17.78 -16.82 -15.67
N SER A 598 18.80 -16.99 -16.51
CA SER A 598 19.96 -16.10 -16.57
C SER A 598 20.44 -15.97 -18.00
N ALA A 599 20.85 -14.77 -18.39
CA ALA A 599 21.43 -14.47 -19.69
C ALA A 599 22.60 -13.50 -19.55
N SER A 600 23.56 -13.56 -20.49
CA SER A 600 24.65 -12.59 -20.55
C SER A 600 24.09 -11.19 -20.80
N ILE A 601 24.67 -10.16 -20.16
CA ILE A 601 24.25 -8.77 -20.38
C ILE A 601 24.41 -8.33 -21.85
N THR A 602 25.30 -8.98 -22.59
CA THR A 602 25.57 -8.71 -24.01
C THR A 602 24.66 -9.50 -24.96
N ASP A 603 23.84 -10.42 -24.45
CA ASP A 603 22.90 -11.19 -25.26
C ASP A 603 21.66 -10.35 -25.59
N LYS A 604 21.70 -9.66 -26.74
CA LYS A 604 20.62 -8.77 -27.19
C LYS A 604 19.28 -9.47 -27.45
N ASN A 605 19.24 -10.82 -27.49
CA ASN A 605 17.97 -11.54 -27.60
C ASN A 605 17.23 -11.62 -26.26
N HIS A 606 17.98 -11.56 -25.15
CA HIS A 606 17.44 -11.73 -23.80
C HIS A 606 17.62 -10.51 -22.91
N VAL A 607 18.59 -9.63 -23.19
CA VAL A 607 18.88 -8.46 -22.37
C VAL A 607 18.99 -7.23 -23.26
N LEU A 608 18.19 -6.21 -22.96
CA LEU A 608 18.27 -4.89 -23.59
C LEU A 608 18.59 -3.84 -22.54
N ILE A 609 19.51 -2.93 -22.87
CA ILE A 609 19.84 -1.77 -22.05
C ILE A 609 19.30 -0.54 -22.76
N LEU A 610 18.30 0.10 -22.15
CA LEU A 610 17.51 1.18 -22.77
C LEU A 610 17.63 2.47 -21.96
N LYS A 611 17.48 3.61 -22.64
CA LYS A 611 17.45 4.94 -22.00
C LYS A 611 16.21 5.09 -21.11
N ASP A 612 15.06 4.71 -21.65
CA ASP A 612 13.77 4.78 -20.97
C ASP A 612 13.11 3.40 -20.90
N ARG A 613 12.20 3.21 -19.96
CA ARG A 613 11.50 1.93 -19.79
C ARG A 613 10.40 1.77 -20.85
N PRO A 614 10.34 0.63 -21.55
CA PRO A 614 9.34 0.42 -22.59
C PRO A 614 7.96 0.24 -21.98
N THR A 615 6.92 0.68 -22.70
CA THR A 615 5.51 0.52 -22.36
C THR A 615 4.77 -0.16 -23.52
N SER A 616 3.45 -0.36 -23.41
CA SER A 616 2.64 -0.83 -24.54
C SER A 616 2.38 0.25 -25.59
N SER A 617 2.81 1.49 -25.34
CA SER A 617 2.69 2.62 -26.26
C SER A 617 4.07 3.10 -26.73
N SER A 618 4.09 3.96 -27.74
CA SER A 618 5.33 4.62 -28.19
C SER A 618 5.92 5.58 -27.15
N GLN A 619 5.20 5.90 -26.07
CA GLN A 619 5.69 6.71 -24.97
C GLN A 619 6.35 5.81 -23.92
N SER A 620 7.66 5.95 -23.77
CA SER A 620 8.43 5.25 -22.75
C SER A 620 8.27 5.92 -21.37
N GLN A 621 8.39 5.14 -20.30
CA GLN A 621 8.43 5.66 -18.93
C GLN A 621 9.84 6.19 -18.64
N LYS A 622 9.90 7.47 -18.25
CA LYS A 622 11.15 8.12 -17.83
C LYS A 622 11.48 7.76 -16.39
N ALA A 623 12.77 7.59 -16.09
CA ALA A 623 13.24 7.30 -14.73
C ALA A 623 12.83 8.43 -13.76
N LEU A 624 13.18 9.66 -14.11
CA LEU A 624 13.08 10.84 -13.26
C LEU A 624 11.72 11.55 -13.38
N ARG A 625 10.63 10.79 -13.24
CA ARG A 625 9.24 11.27 -13.40
C ARG A 625 8.66 11.99 -12.18
N PHE A 626 9.18 11.72 -10.98
CA PHE A 626 8.71 12.37 -9.76
C PHE A 626 9.23 13.82 -9.68
N ASN A 627 8.34 14.72 -9.25
CA ASN A 627 8.65 16.13 -9.05
C ASN A 627 9.67 16.31 -7.93
N VAL A 628 10.52 17.33 -8.08
CA VAL A 628 11.40 17.77 -6.99
C VAL A 628 10.53 18.40 -5.90
N PRO A 629 10.69 17.99 -4.63
CA PRO A 629 9.98 18.63 -3.51
C PRO A 629 10.25 20.14 -3.44
N ASP A 630 9.20 20.91 -3.20
CA ASP A 630 9.36 22.32 -2.83
C ASP A 630 10.03 22.42 -1.45
N PRO A 631 10.96 23.37 -1.24
CA PRO A 631 11.52 23.63 0.07
C PRO A 631 10.43 24.00 1.08
N ILE A 632 10.49 23.43 2.27
CA ILE A 632 9.61 23.84 3.37
C ILE A 632 10.01 25.26 3.79
N ALA A 633 9.10 26.21 3.64
CA ALA A 633 9.35 27.61 3.97
C ALA A 633 9.55 27.78 5.49
N ASP A 634 10.66 28.42 5.88
CA ASP A 634 10.86 28.84 7.26
C ASP A 634 10.13 30.17 7.51
N ASN A 635 9.16 30.13 8.42
CA ASN A 635 8.35 31.27 8.83
C ASN A 635 8.66 31.71 10.26
N GLY A 636 9.76 31.23 10.87
CA GLY A 636 10.16 31.56 12.25
C GLY A 636 9.33 30.87 13.34
N LYS A 637 8.37 30.01 12.98
CA LYS A 637 7.56 29.20 13.89
C LYS A 637 7.93 27.74 13.77
N LEU A 638 8.62 27.21 14.77
CA LEU A 638 9.24 25.88 14.70
C LEU A 638 8.64 24.94 15.75
N CYS A 639 8.38 23.69 15.37
CA CYS A 639 8.05 22.63 16.31
C CYS A 639 9.10 21.53 16.25
N LEU A 640 10.00 21.51 17.23
CA LEU A 640 11.03 20.49 17.36
C LEU A 640 10.44 19.22 18.00
N ILE A 641 10.61 18.11 17.30
CA ILE A 641 10.12 16.79 17.69
C ILE A 641 11.32 15.95 18.12
N SER A 642 11.34 15.56 19.38
CA SER A 642 12.39 14.71 19.94
C SER A 642 11.94 13.26 19.96
N ILE A 643 12.71 12.42 19.26
CA ILE A 643 12.57 10.97 19.21
C ILE A 643 13.61 10.37 20.14
N LYS A 644 13.21 9.47 21.04
CA LYS A 644 14.13 8.72 21.91
C LYS A 644 13.78 7.25 21.92
N GLY A 645 14.81 6.42 21.76
CA GLY A 645 14.70 4.97 21.91
C GLY A 645 15.01 4.49 23.31
N SER A 646 14.26 3.50 23.77
CA SER A 646 14.64 2.60 24.87
C SER A 646 14.93 1.22 24.29
N ARG A 647 15.60 0.34 25.05
CA ARG A 647 15.79 -1.06 24.64
C ARG A 647 14.47 -1.83 24.51
N ASP A 648 13.45 -1.45 25.30
CA ASP A 648 12.22 -2.22 25.43
C ASP A 648 11.11 -1.77 24.46
N ASP A 649 11.17 -0.53 23.95
CA ASP A 649 10.06 0.08 23.17
C ASP A 649 10.44 0.52 21.76
N GLY A 650 11.72 0.41 21.42
CA GLY A 650 12.28 1.01 20.22
C GLY A 650 12.24 2.54 20.24
N SER A 651 12.60 3.14 19.11
CA SER A 651 12.61 4.58 18.90
C SER A 651 11.20 5.13 18.72
N GLN A 652 10.81 6.05 19.59
CA GLN A 652 9.47 6.65 19.56
C GLN A 652 9.53 8.15 19.85
N ILE A 653 8.50 8.87 19.41
CA ILE A 653 8.32 10.30 19.72
C ILE A 653 8.05 10.45 21.22
N ARG A 654 8.87 11.25 21.91
CA ARG A 654 8.75 11.45 23.36
C ARG A 654 8.34 12.86 23.74
N GLU A 655 8.72 13.84 22.93
CA GLU A 655 8.54 15.24 23.28
C GLU A 655 8.38 16.10 22.03
N MET A 656 7.56 17.14 22.13
CA MET A 656 7.40 18.20 21.15
C MET A 656 7.70 19.55 21.81
N LYS A 657 8.49 20.39 21.15
CA LYS A 657 8.85 21.75 21.59
C LYS A 657 8.48 22.73 20.50
N ALA A 658 7.35 23.40 20.68
CA ALA A 658 6.93 24.47 19.79
C ALA A 658 7.56 25.79 20.24
N ARG A 659 8.16 26.53 19.31
CA ARG A 659 8.96 27.73 19.54
C ARG A 659 8.45 28.85 18.65
N ILE A 660 8.27 30.04 19.24
CA ILE A 660 7.89 31.26 18.52
C ILE A 660 8.78 32.40 19.02
N GLY A 661 9.38 33.11 18.07
CA GLY A 661 10.11 34.36 18.34
C GLY A 661 9.15 35.50 18.68
N VAL A 662 9.52 36.30 19.68
CA VAL A 662 8.75 37.45 20.13
C VAL A 662 9.25 38.72 19.45
N GLU A 663 8.38 39.33 18.65
CA GLU A 663 8.74 40.52 17.86
C GLU A 663 8.53 41.83 18.63
N SER A 664 7.51 41.91 19.48
CA SER A 664 7.16 43.15 20.19
C SER A 664 8.20 43.50 21.27
N GLU A 665 8.74 44.71 21.23
CA GLU A 665 9.68 45.23 22.24
C GLU A 665 9.09 45.21 23.66
N SER A 666 7.78 45.40 23.81
CA SER A 666 7.11 45.32 25.11
C SER A 666 7.17 43.91 25.70
N ASP A 667 7.13 42.90 24.82
CA ASP A 667 7.09 41.49 25.19
C ASP A 667 8.50 40.97 25.40
N LYS A 668 9.49 41.39 24.59
CA LYS A 668 10.92 41.16 24.84
C LYS A 668 11.34 41.68 26.23
N ALA A 669 10.91 42.89 26.60
CA ALA A 669 11.17 43.45 27.92
C ALA A 669 10.45 42.70 29.06
N ALA A 670 9.34 42.02 28.77
CA ALA A 670 8.65 41.16 29.73
C ALA A 670 9.34 39.79 29.89
N LEU A 671 9.80 39.21 28.79
CA LEU A 671 10.62 38.00 28.78
C LEU A 671 11.89 38.18 29.62
N ALA A 672 12.57 39.33 29.48
CA ALA A 672 13.73 39.70 30.29
C ALA A 672 13.45 39.76 31.80
N LYS A 673 12.17 39.92 32.19
CA LYS A 673 11.71 39.91 33.59
C LYS A 673 11.22 38.53 34.05
N GLY A 674 11.37 37.49 33.23
CA GLY A 674 10.98 36.11 33.55
C GLY A 674 9.48 35.83 33.51
N ILE A 675 8.69 36.69 32.85
CA ILE A 675 7.25 36.46 32.67
C ILE A 675 7.07 35.33 31.64
N LYS A 676 6.23 34.33 31.95
CA LYS A 676 6.06 33.10 31.13
C LYS A 676 4.74 33.03 30.35
N GLY A 677 3.85 34.01 30.51
CA GLY A 677 2.50 33.96 29.94
C GLY A 677 1.61 32.88 30.58
N LYS A 678 0.33 32.83 30.20
CA LYS A 678 -0.63 31.82 30.66
C LYS A 678 -1.08 30.94 29.48
N PRO A 679 -0.98 29.60 29.57
CA PRO A 679 -1.46 28.73 28.52
C PRO A 679 -2.97 28.62 28.57
N LYS A 680 -3.59 28.58 27.39
CA LYS A 680 -4.99 28.27 27.18
C LYS A 680 -5.08 27.35 25.97
N GLN A 681 -5.44 26.09 26.19
CA GLN A 681 -5.71 25.18 25.08
C GLN A 681 -7.03 25.62 24.42
N ILE A 682 -6.97 25.93 23.13
CA ILE A 682 -8.12 26.42 22.34
C ILE A 682 -8.62 25.38 21.33
N GLY A 683 -7.83 24.34 21.08
CA GLY A 683 -8.22 23.19 20.26
C GLY A 683 -7.44 21.93 20.66
N PRO A 684 -7.77 20.76 20.07
CA PRO A 684 -7.08 19.50 20.34
C PRO A 684 -5.57 19.56 20.10
N CYS A 685 -5.14 20.32 19.07
CA CYS A 685 -3.74 20.47 18.66
C CYS A 685 -3.20 21.90 18.84
N THR A 686 -4.01 22.82 19.36
CA THR A 686 -3.66 24.25 19.40
C THR A 686 -3.72 24.82 20.81
N LEU A 687 -2.63 25.48 21.20
CA LEU A 687 -2.47 26.16 22.48
C LEU A 687 -2.16 27.64 22.26
N GLN A 688 -2.86 28.51 22.97
CA GLN A 688 -2.61 29.94 22.98
C GLN A 688 -1.89 30.30 24.27
N VAL A 689 -0.80 31.08 24.17
CA VAL A 689 -0.13 31.69 25.31
C VAL A 689 -0.50 33.16 25.35
N GLU A 690 -1.27 33.53 26.37
CA GLU A 690 -1.58 34.93 26.65
C GLU A 690 -0.37 35.59 27.32
N PHE A 691 0.21 36.57 26.65
CA PHE A 691 1.40 37.29 27.09
C PHE A 691 1.12 38.79 27.10
N ARG A 692 0.67 39.31 28.26
CA ARG A 692 0.19 40.69 28.42
C ARG A 692 -0.97 41.02 27.47
N GLN A 693 -0.74 41.87 26.47
CA GLN A 693 -1.74 42.30 25.47
C GLN A 693 -1.62 41.50 24.17
N THR A 694 -0.56 40.69 24.03
CA THR A 694 -0.30 39.88 22.84
C THR A 694 -0.68 38.43 23.09
N GLN A 695 -1.09 37.74 22.04
CA GLN A 695 -1.41 36.33 22.07
C GLN A 695 -0.53 35.59 21.07
N TYR A 696 0.15 34.54 21.54
CA TYR A 696 0.98 33.68 20.70
C TYR A 696 0.29 32.31 20.56
N THR A 697 0.03 31.90 19.32
CA THR A 697 -0.67 30.64 19.02
C THR A 697 0.33 29.58 18.58
N PHE A 698 0.32 28.43 19.27
CA PHE A 698 1.16 27.27 19.03
C PHE A 698 0.32 26.12 18.51
N SER A 699 0.61 25.64 17.30
CA SER A 699 -0.03 24.46 16.71
C SER A 699 0.92 23.26 16.75
N PHE A 700 0.41 22.11 17.17
CA PHE A 700 1.16 20.87 17.27
C PHE A 700 0.69 19.88 16.19
N PRO A 701 1.57 19.01 15.67
CA PRO A 701 1.21 18.02 14.66
C PRO A 701 0.48 16.80 15.24
N TYR A 702 0.14 16.82 16.53
CA TYR A 702 -0.50 15.74 17.26
C TYR A 702 -1.29 16.33 18.44
N PRO A 703 -2.43 15.74 18.84
CA PRO A 703 -3.20 16.26 19.96
C PRO A 703 -2.42 16.34 21.27
N ILE A 704 -2.65 17.43 22.00
CA ILE A 704 -1.98 17.75 23.26
C ILE A 704 -2.98 17.76 24.41
N LEU A 705 -2.45 17.56 25.62
CA LEU A 705 -3.17 17.83 26.86
C LEU A 705 -2.51 19.02 27.54
N GLY A 706 -3.21 20.15 27.62
CA GLY A 706 -2.69 21.40 28.17
C GLY A 706 -2.12 21.24 29.59
N SER A 707 -2.67 20.34 30.39
CA SER A 707 -2.18 20.00 31.75
C SER A 707 -0.76 19.41 31.77
N LEU A 708 -0.29 18.86 30.65
CA LEU A 708 1.05 18.27 30.50
C LEU A 708 2.01 19.20 29.75
N THR A 709 1.61 20.45 29.50
CA THR A 709 2.46 21.43 28.82
C THR A 709 3.24 22.28 29.82
N VAL A 710 4.48 22.60 29.46
CA VAL A 710 5.36 23.48 30.23
C VAL A 710 5.76 24.66 29.35
N ILE A 711 5.57 25.88 29.85
CA ILE A 711 6.02 27.09 29.16
C ILE A 711 7.39 27.52 29.71
N GLU A 712 8.31 27.75 28.78
CA GLU A 712 9.63 28.28 29.03
C GLU A 712 9.75 29.64 28.34
N ALA A 713 10.30 30.62 29.06
CA ALA A 713 10.57 31.96 28.57
C ALA A 713 12.08 32.13 28.46
N HIS A 714 12.58 32.41 27.25
CA HIS A 714 14.01 32.55 26.97
C HIS A 714 14.31 34.01 26.66
N ALA A 715 14.82 34.72 27.66
CA ALA A 715 15.08 36.16 27.58
C ALA A 715 16.15 36.51 26.54
N ASP A 716 17.21 35.70 26.45
CA ASP A 716 18.39 35.96 25.62
C ASP A 716 18.12 35.75 24.13
N SER A 717 17.29 34.76 23.79
CA SER A 717 16.86 34.50 22.40
C SER A 717 15.56 35.20 22.02
N HIS A 718 14.89 35.86 22.96
CA HIS A 718 13.57 36.47 22.80
C HIS A 718 12.50 35.47 22.30
N GLU A 719 12.47 34.28 22.91
CA GLU A 719 11.58 33.19 22.49
C GLU A 719 10.66 32.72 23.61
N ILE A 720 9.46 32.28 23.21
CA ILE A 720 8.57 31.48 24.06
C ILE A 720 8.59 30.04 23.52
N ILE A 721 8.85 29.09 24.41
CA ILE A 721 8.86 27.66 24.08
C ILE A 721 7.76 26.97 24.88
N VAL A 722 6.91 26.23 24.17
CA VAL A 722 5.92 25.33 24.77
C VAL A 722 6.40 23.90 24.58
N ARG A 723 6.65 23.22 25.70
CA ARG A 723 7.12 21.85 25.74
C ARG A 723 5.96 20.92 26.12
N TYR A 724 5.77 19.86 25.35
CA TYR A 724 4.77 18.82 25.59
C TYR A 724 5.46 17.45 25.60
N ALA A 725 5.33 16.73 26.71
CA ALA A 725 5.80 15.35 26.82
C ALA A 725 4.69 14.39 26.36
N LEU A 726 4.99 13.56 25.36
CA LEU A 726 4.16 12.43 25.03
C LEU A 726 4.44 11.34 26.07
N HIS A 727 3.67 11.36 27.15
CA HIS A 727 3.57 10.19 28.00
C HIS A 727 2.94 9.08 27.16
N LEU A 728 3.67 7.97 27.01
CA LEU A 728 3.12 6.73 26.47
C LEU A 728 1.72 6.53 27.08
N PHE A 729 0.71 6.32 26.25
CA PHE A 729 -0.56 5.73 26.65
C PHE A 729 -0.33 4.27 27.07
N ARG A 730 0.52 4.05 28.08
CA ARG A 730 0.90 2.75 28.62
C ARG A 730 -0.05 2.23 29.68
N HIS A 731 -1.01 3.06 30.09
CA HIS A 731 -1.86 2.79 31.25
C HIS A 731 -3.36 2.74 30.91
N LEU A 732 -3.71 2.64 29.63
CA LEU A 732 -5.07 2.33 29.17
C LEU A 732 -5.02 1.13 28.23
N THR A 733 -4.55 0.00 28.75
CA THR A 733 -4.71 -1.34 28.18
C THR A 733 -5.00 -2.30 29.31
#